data_AF-A0A926Y0X4-F1
#
_entry.id   AF-A0A926Y0X4-F1
#
_cell.length_a   1.000
_cell.length_b   1.000
_cell.length_c   1.000
_cell.angle_alpha   90.00
_cell.angle_beta   90.00
_cell.angle_gamma   90.00
#
_symmetry.space_group_name_H-M   'P 1'
#
loop_
_entity.id
_entity.type
_entity.pdbx_description
1 polymer ?
#
loop_
_entity_poly.entity_id
_entity_poly.type
_entity_poly.pdbx_seq_one_letter_code
_entity_poly.pdbx_strand_id
1 'polypeptide(L)'
;MNRFHQLFLFLLASTPLLAQVQKRPLTAADYDRWQSVRAEKLSDDGRWIAYQIDLQDGDGRLEVASNENNSSTPRYVFPRGYMAQFTPDSKYLIMRLKVPVADVRKAKLKKKKSDEMPKDSLLALNLATGKSTKLPNVKSFVFGKESGSWLAVLQERKDESGKPVPRSAVQTQKDTLPVSPPVSTTNVATRKGVTKKPKGDDLTLLNLADGTRKTVRYVSNVAMSSNGQKLFYSKESANDTLKTGDNAVPGVFLFNTTTGQTMLVDTSSKRKIYKGLAIDKTGQQLAWMASADSAGSDVKLFSLYYKNLMPTAPAKKGKQTKTPVAEAPFNVIADTSTAGLPKGWSVNEYREPKFADDGKRLYFATSPIPPKPTKDTLTPDDEKVKMDIWTWTDSRLQPMQQRRLKEEKERGFLAIYDPSLGKVIPLASREVPTVTFDEKTNSRYLLGLSDLPYQVQASWDPGHTDLYLVDTQSGEKKRIANDIMASQPKLSPGGKYAYWFDERDSLWRAWSIADGKRIDLTRGLPSKFFDEEHDTPNLPGSYGSAGWTTGDRYVWLYDRYDIWQIDPTGREKPVTVTAGWGRKNNVRLRRAELSEDESSFRFAPEKAIDPKDEVFLTGIWESDKTTGILKSKNGLTASEPAVLTRSNHRYFGLSKAKNAPTLTYYRGNFQEPINLFKTDTTLAKPVQLTHTNPQQDSIRWGSVELVKWTGTNGIKLEGLLFKPEGFDRDGGPAKKKYPMLTYFYERNAETLNDYRAPSPSRSTINISYCVSNGYLVFIPDIVYTTGQPGPNAYDCIVPGVLSLLDKGFVDRDRLGIQGQSWGGYQTAYIITRTNLFRAAEAGAPVANMTSAYGGIRWETGISRAFQYEKTQSRIGGTLWEKPMNYIENSPLFFANRIQTPLMMTHNDADGAVPWYQGIELFSALRRLNKPVWMLVYNGEGHNLTQRHNAKDLSIRLYQYFDYYLKDAPMPVWMKEGRSAVEKDRGEMKYGLSVEPQHISSSGSN
;
A
#
# COMPACT_ATOMS: atom_id res chain seq x y z
N MET A 1 -37.46 -72.16 38.94
CA MET A 1 -37.64 -72.29 37.47
C MET A 1 -37.93 -70.90 36.88
N ASN A 2 -37.83 -70.76 35.55
CA ASN A 2 -38.25 -69.59 34.75
C ASN A 2 -37.59 -68.23 35.05
N ARG A 3 -36.50 -67.92 34.31
CA ARG A 3 -36.33 -66.66 33.52
C ARG A 3 -34.98 -66.57 32.78
N PHE A 4 -34.58 -67.65 32.10
CA PHE A 4 -33.94 -67.47 30.78
C PHE A 4 -35.04 -67.05 29.78
N HIS A 5 -34.66 -66.40 28.66
CA HIS A 5 -35.52 -65.68 27.69
C HIS A 5 -35.85 -64.20 28.02
N GLN A 6 -34.83 -63.33 28.01
CA GLN A 6 -34.96 -61.99 27.43
C GLN A 6 -33.62 -61.30 27.03
N LEU A 7 -32.50 -62.05 27.04
CA LEU A 7 -31.14 -61.53 26.83
C LEU A 7 -30.77 -61.23 25.35
N PHE A 8 -31.74 -60.91 24.50
CA PHE A 8 -31.53 -60.84 23.04
C PHE A 8 -32.31 -59.72 22.31
N LEU A 9 -32.87 -58.75 23.04
CA LEU A 9 -33.79 -57.74 22.47
C LEU A 9 -33.44 -56.28 22.82
N PHE A 10 -32.17 -56.01 23.14
CA PHE A 10 -31.64 -54.66 23.45
C PHE A 10 -30.36 -54.29 22.67
N LEU A 11 -30.09 -54.98 21.55
CA LEU A 11 -28.84 -54.84 20.77
C LEU A 11 -29.03 -54.12 19.42
N LEU A 12 -30.19 -53.47 19.20
CA LEU A 12 -30.54 -52.74 17.97
C LEU A 12 -31.18 -51.37 18.29
N ALA A 13 -30.50 -50.56 19.09
CA ALA A 13 -30.87 -49.17 19.37
C ALA A 13 -29.65 -48.22 19.42
N SER A 14 -28.56 -48.58 18.73
CA SER A 14 -27.36 -47.75 18.57
C SER A 14 -27.61 -46.57 17.62
N THR A 15 -28.46 -45.64 18.06
CA THR A 15 -28.44 -44.28 17.49
C THR A 15 -27.02 -43.72 17.68
N PRO A 16 -26.37 -43.22 16.62
CA PRO A 16 -25.13 -42.49 16.81
C PRO A 16 -25.48 -41.20 17.54
N LEU A 17 -25.13 -41.10 18.81
CA LEU A 17 -24.98 -39.79 19.45
C LEU A 17 -23.92 -39.05 18.65
N LEU A 18 -24.38 -38.16 17.76
CA LEU A 18 -23.54 -37.13 17.17
C LEU A 18 -22.96 -36.34 18.33
N ALA A 19 -21.69 -36.62 18.66
CA ALA A 19 -20.97 -35.90 19.69
C ALA A 19 -20.97 -34.43 19.31
N GLN A 20 -21.82 -33.65 19.98
CA GLN A 20 -22.13 -32.28 19.60
C GLN A 20 -20.90 -31.43 19.92
N VAL A 21 -20.00 -31.31 18.92
CA VAL A 21 -18.68 -30.70 19.07
C VAL A 21 -18.85 -29.33 19.68
N GLN A 22 -18.36 -29.18 20.92
CA GLN A 22 -18.62 -27.97 21.70
C GLN A 22 -17.86 -26.79 21.07
N LYS A 23 -18.57 -26.04 20.22
CA LYS A 23 -18.04 -24.87 19.52
C LYS A 23 -17.33 -23.93 20.50
N ARG A 24 -16.16 -23.47 20.10
CA ARG A 24 -15.30 -22.58 20.90
C ARG A 24 -15.40 -21.12 20.43
N PRO A 25 -15.04 -20.15 21.28
CA PRO A 25 -14.85 -18.77 20.83
C PRO A 25 -13.77 -18.68 19.74
N LEU A 26 -13.95 -17.68 18.88
CA LEU A 26 -13.01 -17.26 17.85
C LEU A 26 -11.82 -16.52 18.47
N THR A 27 -10.61 -16.85 18.02
CA THR A 27 -9.34 -16.31 18.53
C THR A 27 -8.50 -15.68 17.42
N ALA A 28 -7.50 -14.89 17.78
CA ALA A 28 -6.57 -14.31 16.80
C ALA A 28 -5.76 -15.36 15.99
N ALA A 29 -5.66 -16.60 16.49
CA ALA A 29 -5.00 -17.71 15.79
C ALA A 29 -5.85 -18.30 14.65
N ASP A 30 -7.16 -18.06 14.65
CA ASP A 30 -8.08 -18.58 13.63
C ASP A 30 -8.01 -17.78 12.32
N TYR A 31 -7.73 -16.48 12.41
CA TYR A 31 -7.73 -15.55 11.29
C TYR A 31 -6.77 -15.97 10.17
N ASP A 32 -5.59 -16.48 10.55
CA ASP A 32 -4.50 -16.82 9.62
C ASP A 32 -4.91 -17.96 8.66
N ARG A 33 -5.76 -18.89 9.11
CA ARG A 33 -6.23 -20.03 8.32
C ARG A 33 -7.42 -19.73 7.40
N TRP A 34 -8.03 -18.54 7.51
CA TRP A 34 -9.18 -18.21 6.67
C TRP A 34 -8.77 -18.06 5.19
N GLN A 35 -9.57 -18.65 4.31
CA GLN A 35 -9.32 -18.78 2.88
C GLN A 35 -10.07 -17.72 2.08
N SER A 36 -9.46 -17.32 0.96
CA SER A 36 -10.05 -16.50 -0.10
C SER A 36 -9.67 -17.08 -1.46
N VAL A 37 -10.56 -16.96 -2.45
CA VAL A 37 -10.27 -17.27 -3.86
C VAL A 37 -10.18 -15.95 -4.64
N ARG A 38 -9.18 -15.81 -5.53
CA ARG A 38 -8.92 -14.60 -6.31
C ARG A 38 -8.02 -14.86 -7.52
N ALA A 39 -7.82 -13.82 -8.34
CA ALA A 39 -6.79 -13.74 -9.37
C ALA A 39 -6.86 -14.91 -10.38
N GLU A 40 -8.07 -15.08 -10.89
CA GLU A 40 -8.45 -15.94 -11.98
C GLU A 40 -7.83 -15.46 -13.31
N LYS A 41 -7.30 -16.39 -14.10
CA LYS A 41 -6.77 -16.16 -15.45
C LYS A 41 -7.40 -17.17 -16.41
N LEU A 42 -7.81 -16.71 -17.58
CA LEU A 42 -8.23 -17.55 -18.70
C LEU A 42 -7.14 -17.53 -19.78
N SER A 43 -6.89 -18.67 -20.44
CA SER A 43 -6.08 -18.69 -21.67
C SER A 43 -6.83 -17.98 -22.82
N ASP A 44 -6.11 -17.50 -23.84
CA ASP A 44 -6.77 -16.84 -24.99
C ASP A 44 -7.80 -17.76 -25.65
N ASP A 45 -7.51 -19.07 -25.71
CA ASP A 45 -8.39 -20.11 -26.25
C ASP A 45 -9.48 -20.62 -25.28
N GLY A 46 -9.53 -20.12 -24.04
CA GLY A 46 -10.51 -20.50 -23.02
C GLY A 46 -10.48 -21.98 -22.58
N ARG A 47 -9.45 -22.76 -22.94
CA ARG A 47 -9.32 -24.15 -22.52
C ARG A 47 -8.82 -24.30 -21.08
N TRP A 48 -8.09 -23.30 -20.56
CA TRP A 48 -7.50 -23.34 -19.22
C TRP A 48 -7.99 -22.20 -18.33
N ILE A 49 -8.34 -22.54 -17.10
CA ILE A 49 -8.71 -21.61 -16.03
C ILE A 49 -7.69 -21.78 -14.90
N ALA A 50 -6.85 -20.77 -14.66
CA ALA A 50 -5.99 -20.72 -13.47
C ALA A 50 -6.62 -19.81 -12.41
N TYR A 51 -6.48 -20.11 -11.12
CA TYR A 51 -6.95 -19.24 -10.02
C TYR A 51 -6.15 -19.49 -8.75
N GLN A 52 -6.10 -18.50 -7.85
CA GLN A 52 -5.38 -18.58 -6.58
C GLN A 52 -6.37 -18.78 -5.41
N ILE A 53 -6.05 -19.73 -4.54
CA ILE A 53 -6.69 -19.88 -3.23
C ILE A 53 -5.62 -19.55 -2.18
N ASP A 54 -5.75 -18.34 -1.63
CA ASP A 54 -4.82 -17.78 -0.64
C ASP A 54 -5.44 -17.83 0.76
N LEU A 55 -4.58 -18.15 1.73
CA LEU A 55 -4.84 -17.94 3.15
C LEU A 55 -4.64 -16.46 3.51
N GLN A 56 -5.24 -15.99 4.60
CA GLN A 56 -4.93 -14.66 5.13
C GLN A 56 -3.47 -14.53 5.61
N ASP A 57 -2.86 -15.63 6.04
CA ASP A 57 -1.43 -15.72 6.35
C ASP A 57 -0.91 -17.13 6.00
N GLY A 58 0.36 -17.25 5.61
CA GLY A 58 0.95 -18.52 5.15
C GLY A 58 0.88 -18.78 3.64
N ASP A 59 1.15 -20.04 3.27
CA ASP A 59 1.37 -20.46 1.88
C ASP A 59 0.06 -20.83 1.17
N GLY A 60 -0.46 -19.91 0.34
CA GLY A 60 -1.54 -20.17 -0.62
C GLY A 60 -1.13 -21.09 -1.78
N ARG A 61 -2.07 -21.37 -2.68
CA ARG A 61 -1.86 -22.23 -3.86
C ARG A 61 -2.51 -21.64 -5.11
N LEU A 62 -1.92 -21.92 -6.27
CA LEU A 62 -2.54 -21.69 -7.57
C LEU A 62 -3.02 -23.03 -8.13
N GLU A 63 -4.25 -23.08 -8.61
CA GLU A 63 -4.82 -24.24 -9.30
C GLU A 63 -5.02 -23.90 -10.78
N VAL A 64 -4.79 -24.87 -11.67
CA VAL A 64 -5.07 -24.76 -13.12
C VAL A 64 -5.99 -25.91 -13.50
N ALA A 65 -7.24 -25.60 -13.80
CA ALA A 65 -8.23 -26.56 -14.27
C ALA A 65 -8.42 -26.43 -15.79
N SER A 66 -8.63 -27.55 -16.47
CA SER A 66 -9.24 -27.52 -17.80
C SER A 66 -10.70 -27.08 -17.72
N ASN A 67 -11.17 -26.43 -18.78
CA ASN A 67 -12.53 -25.97 -18.93
C ASN A 67 -13.50 -27.07 -19.39
N GLU A 68 -13.01 -28.18 -19.93
CA GLU A 68 -13.85 -29.30 -20.37
C GLU A 68 -14.67 -29.91 -19.21
N ASN A 69 -15.89 -30.37 -19.51
CA ASN A 69 -16.80 -30.95 -18.53
C ASN A 69 -16.71 -32.49 -18.51
N ASN A 70 -15.49 -33.02 -18.35
CA ASN A 70 -15.26 -34.46 -18.18
C ASN A 70 -14.52 -34.72 -16.84
N SER A 71 -14.83 -35.82 -16.16
CA SER A 71 -14.25 -36.16 -14.86
C SER A 71 -12.80 -36.64 -14.94
N SER A 72 -12.29 -36.87 -16.15
CA SER A 72 -10.92 -37.33 -16.44
C SER A 72 -9.94 -36.21 -16.84
N THR A 73 -10.38 -34.96 -16.98
CA THR A 73 -9.52 -33.88 -17.48
C THR A 73 -8.62 -33.29 -16.36
N PRO A 74 -7.30 -33.04 -16.61
CA PRO A 74 -6.37 -32.68 -15.55
C PRO A 74 -6.65 -31.34 -14.83
N ARG A 75 -6.48 -31.37 -13.51
CA ARG A 75 -6.42 -30.21 -12.60
C ARG A 75 -5.03 -30.18 -11.94
N TYR A 76 -4.19 -29.23 -12.33
CA TYR A 76 -2.87 -29.04 -11.74
C TYR A 76 -2.98 -28.16 -10.48
N VAL A 77 -2.22 -28.50 -9.43
CA VAL A 77 -2.14 -27.69 -8.20
C VAL A 77 -0.68 -27.32 -7.95
N PHE A 78 -0.40 -26.02 -7.87
CA PHE A 78 0.91 -25.44 -7.65
C PHE A 78 0.94 -24.72 -6.29
N PRO A 79 1.38 -25.39 -5.21
CA PRO A 79 1.62 -24.73 -3.93
C PRO A 79 2.54 -23.53 -4.10
N ARG A 80 2.15 -22.38 -3.54
CA ARG A 80 2.87 -21.09 -3.61
C ARG A 80 2.94 -20.45 -5.00
N GLY A 81 2.22 -20.96 -6.00
CA GLY A 81 2.10 -20.30 -7.31
C GLY A 81 1.36 -18.96 -7.21
N TYR A 82 1.85 -17.94 -7.91
CA TYR A 82 1.23 -16.61 -8.03
C TYR A 82 1.76 -15.84 -9.25
N MET A 83 1.15 -14.70 -9.59
CA MET A 83 1.50 -13.89 -10.78
C MET A 83 1.61 -14.76 -12.05
N ALA A 84 0.55 -15.50 -12.35
CA ALA A 84 0.45 -16.30 -13.55
C ALA A 84 0.11 -15.44 -14.79
N GLN A 85 0.82 -15.68 -15.89
CA GLN A 85 0.65 -15.03 -17.19
C GLN A 85 0.77 -16.08 -18.30
N PHE A 86 -0.22 -16.16 -19.18
CA PHE A 86 -0.12 -16.96 -20.40
C PHE A 86 0.77 -16.25 -21.42
N THR A 87 1.54 -16.99 -22.23
CA THR A 87 2.24 -16.41 -23.38
C THR A 87 1.23 -16.04 -24.49
N PRO A 88 1.54 -15.07 -25.38
CA PRO A 88 0.62 -14.64 -26.44
C PRO A 88 0.18 -15.73 -27.43
N ASP A 89 0.87 -16.87 -27.45
CA ASP A 89 0.53 -18.05 -28.24
C ASP A 89 -0.23 -19.13 -27.45
N SER A 90 -0.58 -18.86 -26.18
CA SER A 90 -1.20 -19.78 -25.20
C SER A 90 -0.51 -21.14 -25.03
N LYS A 91 0.76 -21.30 -25.44
CA LYS A 91 1.50 -22.56 -25.25
C LYS A 91 2.13 -22.69 -23.85
N TYR A 92 2.44 -21.57 -23.21
CA TYR A 92 3.08 -21.55 -21.90
C TYR A 92 2.31 -20.71 -20.87
N LEU A 93 2.38 -21.14 -19.61
CA LEU A 93 1.97 -20.38 -18.43
C LEU A 93 3.22 -20.07 -17.62
N ILE A 94 3.63 -18.79 -17.61
CA ILE A 94 4.70 -18.28 -16.78
C ILE A 94 4.11 -17.90 -15.42
N MET A 95 4.68 -18.37 -14.33
CA MET A 95 4.26 -18.03 -12.96
C MET A 95 5.46 -17.83 -12.05
N ARG A 96 5.29 -17.04 -10.99
CA ARG A 96 6.22 -17.01 -9.86
C ARG A 96 5.79 -18.06 -8.84
N LEU A 97 6.76 -18.68 -8.18
CA LEU A 97 6.53 -19.48 -6.98
C LEU A 97 7.08 -18.69 -5.79
N LYS A 98 6.22 -18.30 -4.84
CA LYS A 98 6.66 -17.69 -3.58
C LYS A 98 7.59 -18.67 -2.87
N VAL A 99 8.63 -18.17 -2.23
CA VAL A 99 9.32 -18.93 -1.17
C VAL A 99 8.30 -19.35 -0.10
N PRO A 100 8.40 -20.56 0.50
CA PRO A 100 7.54 -20.92 1.64
C PRO A 100 7.61 -19.86 2.74
N VAL A 101 6.47 -19.43 3.27
CA VAL A 101 6.41 -18.45 4.38
C VAL A 101 7.25 -18.94 5.57
N ALA A 102 7.29 -20.24 5.81
CA ALA A 102 8.17 -20.86 6.81
C ALA A 102 9.67 -20.62 6.53
N ASP A 103 10.14 -20.68 5.28
CA ASP A 103 11.54 -20.42 4.91
C ASP A 103 11.87 -18.91 4.89
N VAL A 104 10.92 -18.06 4.47
CA VAL A 104 11.03 -16.60 4.60
C VAL A 104 11.18 -16.22 6.08
N ARG A 105 10.34 -16.77 6.96
CA ARG A 105 10.40 -16.52 8.41
C ARG A 105 11.67 -17.11 9.03
N LYS A 106 12.04 -18.34 8.69
CA LYS A 106 13.31 -18.98 9.14
C LYS A 106 14.55 -18.23 8.66
N ALA A 107 14.46 -17.49 7.56
CA ALA A 107 15.52 -16.59 7.11
C ALA A 107 15.55 -15.29 7.92
N LYS A 108 14.40 -14.61 8.10
CA LYS A 108 14.28 -13.41 8.96
C LYS A 108 14.74 -13.68 10.40
N LEU A 109 14.30 -14.79 11.00
CA LEU A 109 14.71 -15.24 12.34
C LEU A 109 16.21 -15.56 12.42
N LYS A 110 16.80 -16.12 11.36
CA LYS A 110 18.27 -16.27 11.24
C LYS A 110 19.00 -14.96 10.92
N LYS A 111 18.29 -13.82 10.89
CA LYS A 111 18.78 -12.48 10.53
C LYS A 111 19.53 -12.49 9.20
N LYS A 112 19.07 -13.34 8.27
CA LYS A 112 19.63 -13.42 6.92
C LYS A 112 19.52 -12.06 6.27
N LYS A 113 20.63 -11.58 5.71
CA LYS A 113 20.67 -10.31 4.98
C LYS A 113 19.77 -10.38 3.75
N SER A 114 19.45 -9.22 3.16
CA SER A 114 18.64 -9.18 1.92
C SER A 114 19.22 -10.05 0.79
N ASP A 115 20.53 -10.27 0.73
CA ASP A 115 21.22 -11.14 -0.25
C ASP A 115 21.36 -12.62 0.16
N GLU A 116 20.85 -12.98 1.33
CA GLU A 116 20.82 -14.34 1.88
C GLU A 116 19.38 -14.83 2.09
N MET A 117 18.44 -13.88 2.21
CA MET A 117 17.00 -14.08 2.20
C MET A 117 16.62 -14.94 0.98
N PRO A 118 15.86 -16.03 1.19
CA PRO A 118 15.41 -16.85 0.09
C PRO A 118 14.58 -16.00 -0.89
N LYS A 119 14.69 -16.35 -2.17
CA LYS A 119 14.12 -15.62 -3.29
C LYS A 119 13.17 -16.50 -4.06
N ASP A 120 12.18 -15.89 -4.66
CA ASP A 120 11.24 -16.57 -5.55
C ASP A 120 11.96 -17.25 -6.72
N SER A 121 11.30 -18.27 -7.25
CA SER A 121 11.67 -18.87 -8.53
C SER A 121 10.58 -18.60 -9.56
N LEU A 122 10.98 -18.34 -10.80
CA LEU A 122 10.09 -18.37 -11.95
C LEU A 122 9.87 -19.82 -12.39
N LEU A 123 8.66 -20.15 -12.84
CA LEU A 123 8.31 -21.42 -13.47
C LEU A 123 7.58 -21.14 -14.78
N ALA A 124 8.00 -21.81 -15.86
CA ALA A 124 7.34 -21.79 -17.15
C ALA A 124 6.76 -23.18 -17.43
N LEU A 125 5.44 -23.32 -17.39
CA LEU A 125 4.69 -24.56 -17.65
C LEU A 125 4.29 -24.60 -19.13
N ASN A 126 4.63 -25.67 -19.85
CA ASN A 126 4.10 -25.96 -21.18
C ASN A 126 2.74 -26.65 -21.07
N LEU A 127 1.68 -26.02 -21.55
CA LEU A 127 0.30 -26.44 -21.31
C LEU A 127 -0.14 -27.66 -22.13
N ALA A 128 0.53 -27.93 -23.25
CA ALA A 128 0.26 -29.09 -24.10
C ALA A 128 0.90 -30.40 -23.58
N THR A 129 1.94 -30.31 -22.73
CA THR A 129 2.72 -31.48 -22.28
C THR A 129 2.85 -31.61 -20.76
N GLY A 130 2.40 -30.61 -19.99
CA GLY A 130 2.59 -30.55 -18.53
C GLY A 130 4.05 -30.34 -18.07
N LYS A 131 5.02 -30.33 -18.99
CA LYS A 131 6.44 -30.13 -18.67
C LYS A 131 6.69 -28.71 -18.19
N SER A 132 7.59 -28.51 -17.23
CA SER A 132 7.93 -27.16 -16.73
C SER A 132 9.43 -26.91 -16.59
N THR A 133 9.83 -25.66 -16.84
CA THR A 133 11.20 -25.15 -16.65
C THR A 133 11.22 -24.17 -15.48
N LYS A 134 12.24 -24.21 -14.63
CA LYS A 134 12.32 -23.40 -13.40
C LYS A 134 13.62 -22.61 -13.31
N LEU A 135 13.54 -21.32 -12.94
CA LEU A 135 14.69 -20.42 -12.74
C LEU A 135 14.69 -19.90 -11.30
N PRO A 136 15.75 -20.12 -10.50
CA PRO A 136 15.82 -19.67 -9.11
C PRO A 136 16.33 -18.23 -8.97
N ASN A 137 16.20 -17.66 -7.77
CA ASN A 137 16.91 -16.44 -7.34
C ASN A 137 16.57 -15.16 -8.12
N VAL A 138 15.35 -15.03 -8.64
CA VAL A 138 14.98 -13.89 -9.49
C VAL A 138 14.83 -12.61 -8.66
N LYS A 139 15.57 -11.55 -9.02
CA LYS A 139 15.39 -10.19 -8.52
C LYS A 139 14.45 -9.39 -9.42
N SER A 140 14.70 -9.43 -10.72
CA SER A 140 13.84 -8.85 -11.77
C SER A 140 13.99 -9.63 -13.07
N PHE A 141 13.06 -9.42 -14.00
CA PHE A 141 13.19 -9.87 -15.38
C PHE A 141 12.63 -8.81 -16.32
N VAL A 142 13.16 -8.76 -17.55
CA VAL A 142 12.64 -7.94 -18.64
C VAL A 142 12.77 -8.73 -19.95
N PHE A 143 11.75 -8.64 -20.80
CA PHE A 143 11.79 -9.12 -22.18
C PHE A 143 11.30 -8.01 -23.11
N GLY A 144 11.54 -8.14 -24.41
CA GLY A 144 11.13 -7.12 -25.39
C GLY A 144 9.61 -6.99 -25.47
N LYS A 145 9.10 -5.76 -25.34
CA LYS A 145 7.65 -5.49 -25.26
C LYS A 145 6.92 -5.63 -26.59
N GLU A 146 7.58 -5.25 -27.68
CA GLU A 146 7.01 -5.24 -29.04
C GLU A 146 7.39 -6.49 -29.83
N SER A 147 8.61 -6.99 -29.60
CA SER A 147 9.13 -8.25 -30.15
C SER A 147 10.38 -8.68 -29.37
N GLY A 148 10.83 -9.92 -29.61
CA GLY A 148 12.11 -10.44 -29.12
C GLY A 148 11.98 -11.73 -28.33
N SER A 149 12.85 -12.70 -28.62
CA SER A 149 12.89 -13.98 -27.91
C SER A 149 13.62 -13.92 -26.57
N TRP A 150 14.33 -12.83 -26.28
CA TRP A 150 15.22 -12.69 -25.13
C TRP A 150 14.52 -12.19 -23.86
N LEU A 151 14.60 -13.01 -22.81
CA LEU A 151 14.28 -12.73 -21.43
C LEU A 151 15.59 -12.48 -20.65
N ALA A 152 15.86 -11.22 -20.29
CA ALA A 152 16.95 -10.82 -19.42
C ALA A 152 16.50 -10.86 -17.95
N VAL A 153 16.96 -11.86 -17.21
CA VAL A 153 16.69 -12.08 -15.78
C VAL A 153 17.88 -11.60 -14.96
N LEU A 154 17.67 -10.62 -14.09
CA LEU A 154 18.65 -10.30 -13.05
C LEU A 154 18.46 -11.28 -11.89
N GLN A 155 19.46 -12.11 -11.65
CA GLN A 155 19.46 -13.16 -10.64
C GLN A 155 20.47 -12.84 -9.54
N GLU A 156 20.09 -13.12 -8.30
CA GLU A 156 21.00 -12.99 -7.17
C GLU A 156 22.07 -14.08 -7.24
N ARG A 157 23.35 -13.67 -7.37
CA ARG A 157 24.46 -14.62 -7.47
C ARG A 157 24.56 -15.46 -6.19
N LYS A 158 24.76 -16.76 -6.39
CA LYS A 158 25.18 -17.70 -5.35
C LYS A 158 26.45 -18.40 -5.82
N ASP A 159 27.58 -17.99 -5.26
CA ASP A 159 28.86 -18.64 -5.48
C ASP A 159 28.83 -20.06 -4.91
N GLU A 160 29.43 -21.02 -5.61
CA GLU A 160 29.44 -22.42 -5.17
C GLU A 160 30.34 -22.62 -3.95
N SER A 161 29.74 -22.76 -2.77
CA SER A 161 30.45 -23.22 -1.57
C SER A 161 30.94 -24.65 -1.80
N GLY A 162 32.26 -24.83 -1.90
CA GLY A 162 32.88 -26.06 -2.37
C GLY A 162 32.46 -27.34 -1.64
N LYS A 163 32.35 -28.44 -2.41
CA LYS A 163 32.07 -29.79 -1.89
C LYS A 163 33.14 -30.19 -0.85
N PRO A 164 32.77 -30.83 0.27
CA PRO A 164 33.75 -31.46 1.15
C PRO A 164 34.51 -32.56 0.39
N VAL A 165 35.83 -32.54 0.46
CA VAL A 165 36.67 -33.66 -0.02
C VAL A 165 36.48 -34.83 0.95
N PRO A 166 36.24 -36.07 0.49
CA PRO A 166 36.17 -37.23 1.37
C PRO A 166 37.49 -37.42 2.12
N ARG A 167 37.44 -37.55 3.45
CA ARG A 167 38.60 -38.05 4.21
C ARG A 167 38.71 -39.55 3.98
N SER A 168 39.91 -39.98 3.58
CA SER A 168 40.28 -41.40 3.51
C SER A 168 40.12 -42.07 4.88
N ALA A 169 39.64 -43.31 4.88
CA ALA A 169 39.52 -44.09 6.09
C ALA A 169 40.88 -44.62 6.55
N VAL A 170 41.16 -44.48 7.84
CA VAL A 170 42.17 -45.26 8.58
C VAL A 170 41.49 -45.79 9.83
N GLN A 171 41.70 -47.07 10.13
CA GLN A 171 41.05 -47.76 11.24
C GLN A 171 41.75 -47.48 12.57
N THR A 172 40.98 -47.46 13.66
CA THR A 172 41.41 -48.01 14.95
C THR A 172 40.16 -48.42 15.75
N GLN A 173 40.34 -49.24 16.79
CA GLN A 173 39.27 -50.08 17.35
C GLN A 173 38.40 -49.39 18.41
N LYS A 174 37.31 -50.08 18.80
CA LYS A 174 36.39 -49.69 19.88
C LYS A 174 37.11 -49.69 21.24
N ASP A 175 36.58 -48.93 22.22
CA ASP A 175 35.92 -49.58 23.36
C ASP A 175 34.83 -48.69 24.01
N THR A 176 34.43 -48.98 25.25
CA THR A 176 33.07 -48.90 25.81
C THR A 176 32.61 -47.57 26.45
N LEU A 177 31.29 -47.49 26.70
CA LEU A 177 30.51 -46.44 27.39
C LEU A 177 30.59 -46.60 28.94
N PRO A 178 30.38 -45.57 29.80
CA PRO A 178 29.10 -44.84 29.95
C PRO A 178 29.21 -43.31 30.24
N VAL A 179 28.29 -42.73 31.04
CA VAL A 179 27.73 -41.37 30.82
C VAL A 179 27.84 -40.41 32.03
N SER A 180 28.52 -39.26 31.83
CA SER A 180 28.36 -37.92 32.47
C SER A 180 28.56 -37.75 34.00
N PRO A 181 28.83 -36.53 34.53
CA PRO A 181 29.25 -35.22 33.94
C PRO A 181 30.64 -34.79 34.57
N PRO A 182 31.02 -33.53 34.97
CA PRO A 182 30.52 -32.16 34.71
C PRO A 182 31.64 -31.07 34.45
N VAL A 183 31.25 -29.79 34.59
CA VAL A 183 32.02 -28.51 34.80
C VAL A 183 33.46 -28.30 34.27
N SER A 184 33.54 -27.59 33.13
CA SER A 184 34.33 -26.36 32.86
C SER A 184 35.76 -26.13 33.43
N THR A 185 36.73 -25.92 32.53
CA THR A 185 37.27 -24.56 32.28
C THR A 185 38.01 -24.42 30.92
N THR A 186 37.91 -23.23 30.33
CA THR A 186 38.72 -22.63 29.25
C THR A 186 39.58 -23.51 28.32
N ASN A 187 39.31 -23.42 26.99
CA ASN A 187 40.39 -23.26 26.02
C ASN A 187 39.98 -22.51 24.73
N VAL A 188 40.96 -22.02 23.97
CA VAL A 188 40.80 -20.97 22.95
C VAL A 188 40.10 -21.43 21.66
N ALA A 189 38.99 -20.79 21.31
CA ALA A 189 38.31 -20.99 20.03
C ALA A 189 38.97 -20.17 18.89
N THR A 190 39.76 -20.83 18.05
CA THR A 190 40.37 -20.23 16.85
C THR A 190 39.32 -19.84 15.82
N ARG A 191 38.97 -18.54 15.76
CA ARG A 191 38.04 -18.01 14.75
C ARG A 191 38.63 -18.12 13.34
N LYS A 192 38.14 -19.08 12.54
CA LYS A 192 38.28 -19.01 11.07
C LYS A 192 37.68 -17.69 10.57
N GLY A 193 38.44 -16.96 9.74
CA GLY A 193 38.02 -15.68 9.19
C GLY A 193 36.79 -15.81 8.29
N VAL A 194 35.90 -14.81 8.35
CA VAL A 194 34.72 -14.74 7.48
C VAL A 194 35.15 -14.31 6.08
N THR A 195 35.05 -15.21 5.09
CA THR A 195 35.21 -14.86 3.68
C THR A 195 34.11 -13.91 3.25
N LYS A 196 34.48 -12.74 2.72
CA LYS A 196 33.52 -11.74 2.25
C LYS A 196 33.02 -12.13 0.86
N LYS A 197 31.73 -12.48 0.78
CA LYS A 197 30.97 -12.71 -0.46
C LYS A 197 31.30 -11.61 -1.51
N PRO A 198 31.59 -11.96 -2.77
CA PRO A 198 31.90 -10.97 -3.80
C PRO A 198 30.66 -10.14 -4.17
N LYS A 199 30.89 -8.89 -4.55
CA LYS A 199 29.83 -7.90 -4.84
C LYS A 199 29.20 -8.06 -6.23
N GLY A 200 28.01 -7.48 -6.42
CA GLY A 200 27.25 -7.50 -7.67
C GLY A 200 26.58 -8.84 -8.01
N ASP A 201 25.50 -8.75 -8.79
CA ASP A 201 24.61 -9.84 -9.20
C ASP A 201 25.01 -10.50 -10.54
N ASP A 202 24.26 -11.53 -10.94
CA ASP A 202 24.39 -12.21 -12.22
C ASP A 202 23.20 -11.86 -13.14
N LEU A 203 23.50 -11.40 -14.36
CA LEU A 203 22.54 -11.08 -15.40
C LEU A 203 22.48 -12.23 -16.41
N THR A 204 21.39 -12.99 -16.42
CA THR A 204 21.14 -14.09 -17.36
C THR A 204 20.24 -13.63 -18.49
N LEU A 205 20.71 -13.74 -19.73
CA LEU A 205 19.93 -13.58 -20.95
C LEU A 205 19.50 -14.98 -21.41
N LEU A 206 18.20 -15.22 -21.57
CA LEU A 206 17.60 -16.49 -22.03
C LEU A 206 16.74 -16.26 -23.26
N ASN A 207 16.96 -17.02 -24.33
CA ASN A 207 16.08 -17.07 -25.49
C ASN A 207 14.98 -18.12 -25.28
N LEU A 208 13.70 -17.76 -25.46
CA LEU A 208 12.55 -18.66 -25.25
C LEU A 208 12.18 -19.51 -26.46
N ALA A 209 12.68 -19.21 -27.66
CA ALA A 209 12.37 -19.96 -28.89
C ALA A 209 13.32 -21.16 -29.09
N ASP A 210 14.61 -21.00 -28.78
CA ASP A 210 15.64 -22.03 -28.94
C ASP A 210 16.31 -22.48 -27.62
N GLY A 211 16.07 -21.76 -26.51
CA GLY A 211 16.61 -22.08 -25.19
C GLY A 211 18.03 -21.56 -24.91
N THR A 212 18.67 -20.85 -25.84
CA THR A 212 20.05 -20.34 -25.71
C THR A 212 20.23 -19.34 -24.56
N ARG A 213 21.45 -19.26 -23.99
CA ARG A 213 21.72 -18.50 -22.75
C ARG A 213 23.09 -17.82 -22.75
N LYS A 214 23.17 -16.62 -22.14
CA LYS A 214 24.41 -15.90 -21.82
C LYS A 214 24.33 -15.31 -20.41
N THR A 215 25.40 -15.33 -19.62
CA THR A 215 25.42 -14.77 -18.25
C THR A 215 26.58 -13.80 -18.06
N VAL A 216 26.31 -12.62 -17.48
CA VAL A 216 27.32 -11.61 -17.08
C VAL A 216 27.31 -11.49 -15.55
N ARG A 217 28.50 -11.43 -14.92
CA ARG A 217 28.64 -11.46 -13.45
C ARG A 217 29.13 -10.12 -12.87
N TYR A 218 28.91 -9.94 -11.57
CA TYR A 218 29.35 -8.80 -10.73
C TYR A 218 28.66 -7.46 -11.04
N VAL A 219 27.50 -7.49 -11.70
CA VAL A 219 26.75 -6.28 -12.09
C VAL A 219 26.12 -5.63 -10.85
N SER A 220 26.37 -4.33 -10.64
CA SER A 220 25.80 -3.55 -9.53
C SER A 220 24.68 -2.61 -9.99
N ASN A 221 24.90 -1.91 -11.11
CA ASN A 221 23.89 -1.10 -11.80
C ASN A 221 23.86 -1.47 -13.27
N VAL A 222 22.70 -1.32 -13.92
CA VAL A 222 22.50 -1.58 -15.36
C VAL A 222 21.52 -0.56 -15.95
N ALA A 223 21.82 -0.03 -17.14
CA ALA A 223 21.00 0.94 -17.86
C ALA A 223 21.03 0.65 -19.37
N MET A 224 19.87 0.45 -19.99
CA MET A 224 19.74 0.19 -21.43
C MET A 224 19.20 1.41 -22.17
N SER A 225 19.72 1.70 -23.36
CA SER A 225 19.17 2.73 -24.25
C SER A 225 17.78 2.33 -24.75
N SER A 226 16.91 3.31 -25.00
CA SER A 226 15.47 3.09 -25.27
C SER A 226 15.18 2.23 -26.50
N ASN A 227 16.11 2.20 -27.47
CA ASN A 227 16.06 1.35 -28.66
C ASN A 227 16.61 -0.08 -28.42
N GLY A 228 16.94 -0.44 -27.19
CA GLY A 228 17.51 -1.72 -26.80
C GLY A 228 18.98 -1.96 -27.19
N GLN A 229 19.66 -1.02 -27.86
CA GLN A 229 20.94 -1.29 -28.52
C GLN A 229 22.20 -1.21 -27.63
N LYS A 230 22.26 -0.28 -26.67
CA LYS A 230 23.42 -0.06 -25.77
C LYS A 230 23.02 -0.34 -24.32
N LEU A 231 23.91 -0.98 -23.57
CA LEU A 231 23.70 -1.39 -22.18
C LEU A 231 24.91 -0.99 -21.32
N PHE A 232 24.83 0.13 -20.61
CA PHE A 232 25.85 0.50 -19.63
C PHE A 232 25.67 -0.31 -18.34
N TYR A 233 26.76 -0.70 -17.69
CA TYR A 233 26.72 -1.35 -16.39
C TYR A 233 27.99 -1.09 -15.58
N SER A 234 27.87 -1.06 -14.25
CA SER A 234 29.03 -0.99 -13.34
C SER A 234 29.28 -2.33 -12.68
N LYS A 235 30.55 -2.73 -12.58
CA LYS A 235 31.00 -3.90 -11.83
C LYS A 235 31.73 -3.48 -10.58
N GLU A 236 31.31 -4.05 -9.45
CA GLU A 236 32.03 -3.93 -8.19
C GLU A 236 33.10 -5.01 -8.05
N SER A 237 34.09 -4.77 -7.20
CA SER A 237 35.21 -5.71 -7.03
C SER A 237 34.76 -7.06 -6.48
N ALA A 238 35.25 -8.13 -7.11
CA ALA A 238 35.39 -9.42 -6.44
C ALA A 238 36.30 -9.22 -5.21
N ASN A 239 35.92 -9.78 -4.05
CA ASN A 239 36.75 -9.77 -2.83
C ASN A 239 37.65 -11.03 -2.80
N ASP A 240 38.38 -11.30 -3.88
CA ASP A 240 39.35 -12.40 -3.95
C ASP A 240 40.64 -11.92 -4.64
N THR A 241 41.71 -11.80 -3.86
CA THR A 241 43.01 -11.27 -4.30
C THR A 241 43.86 -12.27 -5.06
N LEU A 242 43.36 -13.48 -5.37
CA LEU A 242 44.15 -14.57 -5.98
C LEU A 242 43.52 -15.23 -7.22
N LYS A 243 42.48 -14.63 -7.84
CA LYS A 243 41.86 -15.15 -9.08
C LYS A 243 41.58 -14.08 -10.14
N THR A 244 42.64 -13.40 -10.59
CA THR A 244 42.62 -12.47 -11.72
C THR A 244 42.56 -13.21 -13.08
N GLY A 245 41.34 -13.50 -13.53
CA GLY A 245 41.02 -13.57 -14.96
C GLY A 245 40.21 -12.34 -15.38
N ASP A 246 40.20 -11.99 -16.67
CA ASP A 246 39.72 -10.70 -17.19
C ASP A 246 38.28 -10.33 -16.79
N ASN A 247 37.46 -11.36 -16.54
CA ASN A 247 36.08 -11.21 -16.08
C ASN A 247 35.93 -10.51 -14.71
N ALA A 248 36.98 -10.37 -13.90
CA ALA A 248 36.90 -9.86 -12.53
C ALA A 248 37.11 -8.34 -12.35
N VAL A 249 37.50 -7.60 -13.40
CA VAL A 249 37.87 -6.17 -13.29
C VAL A 249 36.71 -5.31 -12.75
N PRO A 250 36.89 -4.54 -11.64
CA PRO A 250 35.93 -3.55 -11.18
C PRO A 250 36.03 -2.26 -12.01
N GLY A 251 34.90 -1.59 -12.24
CA GLY A 251 34.84 -0.37 -13.06
C GLY A 251 33.50 -0.17 -13.74
N VAL A 252 33.49 0.71 -14.75
CA VAL A 252 32.31 1.07 -15.55
C VAL A 252 32.45 0.51 -16.97
N PHE A 253 31.38 -0.09 -17.50
CA PHE A 253 31.36 -0.88 -18.73
C PHE A 253 30.18 -0.52 -19.64
N LEU A 254 30.27 -0.91 -20.91
CA LEU A 254 29.24 -0.76 -21.96
C LEU A 254 29.17 -2.03 -22.79
N PHE A 255 27.96 -2.58 -23.03
CA PHE A 255 27.66 -3.70 -23.94
C PHE A 255 26.74 -3.26 -25.10
N ASN A 256 26.83 -3.91 -26.25
CA ASN A 256 25.97 -3.68 -27.42
C ASN A 256 25.14 -4.94 -27.72
N THR A 257 23.81 -4.83 -27.81
CA THR A 257 22.93 -5.99 -28.03
C THR A 257 22.85 -6.44 -29.49
N THR A 258 23.09 -5.54 -30.45
CA THR A 258 23.08 -5.83 -31.89
C THR A 258 24.40 -6.47 -32.34
N THR A 259 25.53 -6.09 -31.76
CA THR A 259 26.88 -6.62 -32.13
C THR A 259 27.49 -7.56 -31.10
N GLY A 260 26.96 -7.63 -29.88
CA GLY A 260 27.44 -8.49 -28.80
C GLY A 260 28.75 -8.03 -28.10
N GLN A 261 29.30 -6.86 -28.46
CA GLN A 261 30.63 -6.38 -28.02
C GLN A 261 30.61 -5.61 -26.67
N THR A 262 31.78 -5.30 -26.09
CA THR A 262 31.91 -4.64 -24.76
C THR A 262 33.15 -3.74 -24.62
N MET A 263 33.07 -2.69 -23.78
CA MET A 263 34.12 -1.69 -23.48
C MET A 263 34.23 -1.37 -21.97
N LEU A 264 35.38 -0.83 -21.51
CA LEU A 264 35.73 -0.47 -20.11
C LEU A 264 36.13 1.02 -19.98
N VAL A 265 35.84 1.67 -18.84
CA VAL A 265 36.04 3.14 -18.64
C VAL A 265 36.82 3.55 -17.36
N ASP A 266 36.68 2.84 -16.23
CA ASP A 266 37.48 3.09 -14.99
C ASP A 266 38.25 1.80 -14.63
N THR A 267 39.53 1.94 -14.26
CA THR A 267 40.48 0.84 -13.97
C THR A 267 40.96 0.81 -12.51
N SER A 268 40.45 1.69 -11.64
CA SER A 268 41.02 1.93 -10.31
C SER A 268 40.76 0.82 -9.27
N SER A 269 41.74 -0.06 -9.09
CA SER A 269 41.77 -1.15 -8.09
C SER A 269 41.60 -0.74 -6.61
N LYS A 270 41.76 0.54 -6.26
CA LYS A 270 41.69 1.05 -4.86
C LYS A 270 40.27 1.33 -4.35
N ARG A 271 39.23 1.27 -5.19
CA ARG A 271 37.85 1.70 -4.87
C ARG A 271 36.94 0.51 -4.59
N LYS A 272 35.98 0.67 -3.66
CA LYS A 272 35.12 -0.43 -3.18
C LYS A 272 33.62 -0.18 -3.35
N ILE A 273 33.23 1.06 -3.68
CA ILE A 273 31.84 1.49 -3.94
C ILE A 273 31.88 2.52 -5.08
N TYR A 274 30.93 2.42 -6.01
CA TYR A 274 30.70 3.37 -7.10
C TYR A 274 29.23 3.83 -7.06
N LYS A 275 28.97 5.13 -7.20
CA LYS A 275 27.64 5.77 -7.18
C LYS A 275 27.57 6.93 -8.17
N GLY A 276 26.36 7.28 -8.63
CA GLY A 276 26.10 8.47 -9.46
C GLY A 276 26.90 8.53 -10.74
N LEU A 277 26.60 7.64 -11.69
CA LEU A 277 27.21 7.66 -13.03
C LEU A 277 26.59 8.79 -13.86
N ALA A 278 27.12 10.01 -13.72
CA ALA A 278 26.65 11.20 -14.41
C ALA A 278 27.30 11.30 -15.79
N ILE A 279 26.54 10.96 -16.84
CA ILE A 279 26.94 11.05 -18.24
C ILE A 279 26.37 12.34 -18.84
N ASP A 280 27.17 13.09 -19.61
CA ASP A 280 26.64 14.25 -20.34
C ASP A 280 25.71 13.87 -21.51
N LYS A 281 24.97 14.87 -22.03
CA LYS A 281 23.97 14.70 -23.10
C LYS A 281 24.53 14.10 -24.40
N THR A 282 25.84 14.16 -24.61
CA THR A 282 26.53 13.63 -25.79
C THR A 282 27.17 12.26 -25.57
N GLY A 283 27.26 11.79 -24.33
CA GLY A 283 28.02 10.59 -23.96
C GLY A 283 29.53 10.80 -23.92
N GLN A 284 30.00 12.05 -23.77
CA GLN A 284 31.41 12.44 -23.90
C GLN A 284 32.10 12.83 -22.59
N GLN A 285 31.35 13.05 -21.51
CA GLN A 285 31.92 13.28 -20.18
C GLN A 285 31.25 12.39 -19.13
N LEU A 286 32.03 12.03 -18.11
CA LEU A 286 31.60 11.17 -17.01
C LEU A 286 32.12 11.74 -15.67
N ALA A 287 31.19 11.94 -14.73
CA ALA A 287 31.51 12.15 -13.31
C ALA A 287 30.94 11.01 -12.46
N TRP A 288 31.61 10.70 -11.35
CA TRP A 288 31.14 9.67 -10.41
C TRP A 288 31.63 9.89 -8.99
N MET A 289 30.86 9.39 -8.03
CA MET A 289 31.26 9.28 -6.64
C MET A 289 31.86 7.90 -6.39
N ALA A 290 32.97 7.83 -5.66
CA ALA A 290 33.51 6.56 -5.20
C ALA A 290 33.98 6.67 -3.74
N SER A 291 34.08 5.51 -3.08
CA SER A 291 34.61 5.41 -1.72
C SER A 291 35.60 4.24 -1.59
N ALA A 292 36.60 4.45 -0.73
CA ALA A 292 37.50 3.42 -0.26
C ALA A 292 36.93 2.61 0.91
N ASP A 293 35.85 3.08 1.54
CA ASP A 293 35.18 2.39 2.66
C ASP A 293 34.52 1.08 2.25
N SER A 294 34.22 0.24 3.23
CA SER A 294 33.36 -0.91 3.01
C SER A 294 31.89 -0.48 2.91
N ALA A 295 31.10 -1.14 2.06
CA ALA A 295 29.66 -0.89 1.95
C ALA A 295 28.87 -1.21 3.24
N GLY A 296 29.50 -1.92 4.20
CA GLY A 296 28.94 -2.22 5.51
C GLY A 296 29.47 -1.33 6.64
N SER A 297 30.16 -0.23 6.33
CA SER A 297 30.57 0.76 7.34
C SER A 297 29.35 1.62 7.72
N ASP A 298 29.04 1.74 9.02
CA ASP A 298 27.90 2.53 9.52
C ASP A 298 28.00 4.03 9.14
N VAL A 299 29.23 4.51 8.96
CA VAL A 299 29.58 5.84 8.44
C VAL A 299 30.48 5.61 7.22
N LYS A 300 30.29 6.38 6.14
CA LYS A 300 31.04 6.26 4.89
C LYS A 300 31.51 7.64 4.42
N LEU A 301 32.75 7.73 3.97
CA LEU A 301 33.35 8.94 3.40
C LEU A 301 33.46 8.76 1.88
N PHE A 302 32.94 9.72 1.12
CA PHE A 302 32.98 9.73 -0.34
C PHE A 302 33.92 10.83 -0.85
N SER A 303 34.48 10.57 -2.04
CA SER A 303 35.22 11.54 -2.84
C SER A 303 34.63 11.61 -4.24
N LEU A 304 34.85 12.73 -4.92
CA LEU A 304 34.27 13.03 -6.24
C LEU A 304 35.33 12.98 -7.35
N TYR A 305 34.94 12.44 -8.52
CA TYR A 305 35.85 12.13 -9.63
C TYR A 305 35.27 12.52 -11.00
N TYR A 306 36.15 12.79 -11.96
CA TYR A 306 35.81 13.35 -13.28
C TYR A 306 36.72 12.80 -14.40
N LYS A 307 36.15 12.50 -15.59
CA LYS A 307 36.89 12.27 -16.84
C LYS A 307 36.11 12.81 -18.05
N ASN A 308 36.86 13.34 -19.01
CA ASN A 308 36.42 13.66 -20.37
C ASN A 308 36.85 12.54 -21.34
N LEU A 309 35.96 12.13 -22.23
CA LEU A 309 36.12 11.05 -23.22
C LEU A 309 36.33 11.58 -24.65
N MET A 310 36.32 12.90 -24.86
CA MET A 310 36.73 13.50 -26.14
C MET A 310 38.22 13.24 -26.42
N PRO A 311 38.64 13.08 -27.70
CA PRO A 311 40.05 12.93 -28.05
C PRO A 311 40.88 14.14 -27.59
N THR A 312 42.01 13.89 -26.93
CA THR A 312 42.97 14.93 -26.56
C THR A 312 43.63 15.50 -27.83
N ALA A 313 43.66 16.84 -27.94
CA ALA A 313 44.30 17.51 -29.07
C ALA A 313 45.82 17.23 -29.09
N PRO A 314 46.44 17.05 -30.27
CA PRO A 314 47.86 16.75 -30.38
C PRO A 314 48.71 17.87 -29.79
N ALA A 315 49.66 17.51 -28.93
CA ALA A 315 50.53 18.47 -28.26
C ALA A 315 51.30 19.34 -29.27
N LYS A 316 51.30 20.66 -29.05
CA LYS A 316 52.13 21.60 -29.84
C LYS A 316 53.60 21.17 -29.74
N LYS A 317 54.32 21.19 -30.86
CA LYS A 317 55.74 20.76 -30.95
C LYS A 317 56.67 21.64 -30.08
N GLY A 318 56.82 21.27 -28.81
CA GLY A 318 57.86 21.73 -27.89
C GLY A 318 58.94 20.66 -27.67
N LYS A 319 60.10 21.04 -27.12
CA LYS A 319 61.25 20.14 -26.97
C LYS A 319 60.90 18.86 -26.19
N GLN A 320 61.32 17.70 -26.70
CA GLN A 320 61.12 16.40 -26.07
C GLN A 320 61.92 16.27 -24.77
N THR A 321 61.23 16.23 -23.62
CA THR A 321 61.74 15.57 -22.40
C THR A 321 61.29 14.11 -22.43
N LYS A 322 62.23 13.16 -22.44
CA LYS A 322 61.95 11.71 -22.53
C LYS A 322 61.41 11.12 -21.22
N THR A 323 60.15 11.41 -20.90
CA THR A 323 59.33 10.55 -20.03
C THR A 323 57.86 10.70 -20.42
N PRO A 324 57.18 9.64 -20.87
CA PRO A 324 55.74 9.69 -21.05
C PRO A 324 55.09 9.72 -19.67
N VAL A 325 54.62 10.89 -19.24
CA VAL A 325 53.71 10.99 -18.09
C VAL A 325 52.42 10.28 -18.50
N ALA A 326 52.15 9.12 -17.91
CA ALA A 326 50.93 8.37 -18.17
C ALA A 326 49.73 9.20 -17.67
N GLU A 327 48.99 9.79 -18.61
CA GLU A 327 47.85 10.65 -18.28
C GLU A 327 46.80 9.85 -17.48
N ALA A 328 46.36 10.41 -16.35
CA ALA A 328 45.45 9.70 -15.47
C ALA A 328 44.10 9.44 -16.16
N PRO A 329 43.50 8.25 -15.96
CA PRO A 329 42.18 7.94 -16.52
C PRO A 329 41.05 8.79 -15.89
N PHE A 330 41.32 9.59 -14.85
CA PHE A 330 40.38 10.52 -14.20
C PHE A 330 41.14 11.49 -13.27
N ASN A 331 40.46 12.55 -12.83
CA ASN A 331 40.89 13.45 -11.75
C ASN A 331 40.09 13.23 -10.45
N VAL A 332 40.63 13.72 -9.32
CA VAL A 332 39.97 13.77 -8.00
C VAL A 332 39.74 15.24 -7.63
N ILE A 333 38.55 15.61 -7.17
CA ILE A 333 38.18 17.04 -7.03
C ILE A 333 37.59 17.46 -5.67
N ALA A 334 37.21 16.54 -4.79
CA ALA A 334 36.76 16.85 -3.42
C ALA A 334 36.90 15.67 -2.46
N ASP A 335 37.34 15.93 -1.23
CA ASP A 335 37.43 14.99 -0.10
C ASP A 335 37.42 15.71 1.28
N THR A 336 37.60 14.96 2.38
CA THR A 336 37.57 15.47 3.76
C THR A 336 38.79 16.32 4.17
N SER A 337 39.79 16.46 3.30
CA SER A 337 41.00 17.29 3.51
C SER A 337 41.01 18.57 2.67
N THR A 338 40.03 18.71 1.77
CA THR A 338 39.92 19.84 0.85
C THR A 338 39.78 21.16 1.60
N ALA A 339 40.74 22.08 1.43
CA ALA A 339 40.92 23.29 2.24
C ALA A 339 39.75 24.30 2.22
N GLY A 340 38.76 24.11 1.35
CA GLY A 340 37.52 24.90 1.35
C GLY A 340 36.38 24.34 2.21
N LEU A 341 36.50 23.14 2.80
CA LEU A 341 35.40 22.48 3.51
C LEU A 341 35.48 22.61 5.05
N PRO A 342 34.35 22.70 5.77
CA PRO A 342 34.36 22.73 7.23
C PRO A 342 34.91 21.45 7.86
N LYS A 343 35.62 21.58 8.99
CA LYS A 343 36.22 20.45 9.71
C LYS A 343 35.15 19.45 10.16
N GLY A 344 35.34 18.16 9.85
CA GLY A 344 34.39 17.09 10.21
C GLY A 344 33.23 16.91 9.22
N TRP A 345 33.39 17.35 7.97
CA TRP A 345 32.43 17.17 6.88
C TRP A 345 33.00 16.29 5.76
N SER A 346 32.14 15.76 4.88
CA SER A 346 32.52 15.00 3.68
C SER A 346 31.62 15.32 2.48
N VAL A 347 31.94 14.79 1.30
CA VAL A 347 31.00 14.73 0.17
C VAL A 347 29.77 13.92 0.59
N ASN A 348 28.58 14.41 0.27
CA ASN A 348 27.30 13.86 0.68
C ASN A 348 26.88 12.68 -0.20
N GLU A 349 26.61 11.50 0.37
CA GLU A 349 26.35 10.28 -0.43
C GLU A 349 24.92 10.16 -1.02
N TYR A 350 24.10 11.20 -0.84
CA TYR A 350 22.68 11.27 -1.22
C TYR A 350 22.38 12.32 -2.30
N ARG A 351 23.39 13.04 -2.80
CA ARG A 351 23.26 14.05 -3.87
C ARG A 351 24.27 13.76 -4.96
N GLU A 352 23.78 13.20 -6.07
CA GLU A 352 24.63 12.84 -7.20
C GLU A 352 25.19 14.07 -7.93
N PRO A 353 26.42 14.00 -8.44
CA PRO A 353 27.07 15.14 -9.10
C PRO A 353 26.43 15.44 -10.45
N LYS A 354 26.42 16.71 -10.86
CA LYS A 354 25.87 17.14 -12.16
C LYS A 354 26.71 18.19 -12.87
N PHE A 355 26.80 18.05 -14.19
CA PHE A 355 27.30 19.07 -15.10
C PHE A 355 26.21 20.10 -15.44
N ALA A 356 26.62 21.31 -15.77
CA ALA A 356 25.80 22.22 -16.58
C ALA A 356 25.68 21.72 -18.04
N ASP A 357 24.65 22.14 -18.78
CA ASP A 357 24.44 21.83 -20.20
C ASP A 357 25.59 22.36 -21.09
N ASP A 358 26.38 23.34 -20.61
CA ASP A 358 27.60 23.84 -21.28
C ASP A 358 28.90 23.13 -20.87
N GLY A 359 28.82 22.15 -19.96
CA GLY A 359 29.94 21.36 -19.45
C GLY A 359 30.95 22.08 -18.55
N LYS A 360 30.83 23.39 -18.31
CA LYS A 360 31.90 24.19 -17.66
C LYS A 360 31.92 24.11 -16.13
N ARG A 361 30.85 23.66 -15.49
CA ARG A 361 30.71 23.62 -14.02
C ARG A 361 30.19 22.27 -13.54
N LEU A 362 30.68 21.86 -12.38
CA LEU A 362 30.28 20.61 -11.72
C LEU A 362 29.80 20.91 -10.30
N TYR A 363 28.51 20.67 -10.05
CA TYR A 363 27.84 20.95 -8.78
C TYR A 363 27.73 19.67 -7.94
N PHE A 364 27.91 19.81 -6.62
CA PHE A 364 27.82 18.71 -5.65
C PHE A 364 27.43 19.22 -4.25
N ALA A 365 27.26 18.33 -3.28
CA ALA A 365 26.91 18.69 -1.90
C ALA A 365 27.83 18.06 -0.86
N THR A 366 27.91 18.69 0.31
CA THR A 366 28.73 18.27 1.45
C THR A 366 27.92 18.27 2.75
N SER A 367 28.32 17.49 3.75
CA SER A 367 27.57 17.37 5.00
C SER A 367 28.43 16.97 6.21
N PRO A 368 28.04 17.31 7.45
CA PRO A 368 28.68 16.82 8.67
C PRO A 368 28.69 15.28 8.75
N ILE A 369 29.70 14.72 9.41
CA ILE A 369 29.81 13.27 9.65
C ILE A 369 28.82 12.83 10.77
N PRO A 370 27.95 11.83 10.54
CA PRO A 370 26.93 11.41 11.50
C PRO A 370 27.47 10.49 12.63
N PRO A 371 26.81 10.46 13.81
CA PRO A 371 27.13 9.55 14.91
C PRO A 371 26.69 8.10 14.63
N LYS A 372 27.23 7.13 15.38
CA LYS A 372 26.92 5.70 15.22
C LYS A 372 25.56 5.32 15.86
N PRO A 373 24.75 4.48 15.22
CA PRO A 373 23.45 4.05 15.74
C PRO A 373 23.53 2.85 16.71
N THR A 374 22.71 2.89 17.75
CA THR A 374 22.32 1.75 18.60
C THR A 374 21.39 0.80 17.84
N LYS A 375 21.56 -0.52 18.03
CA LYS A 375 20.78 -1.54 17.30
C LYS A 375 20.25 -2.60 18.27
N ASP A 376 18.95 -2.56 18.57
CA ASP A 376 18.25 -3.75 19.06
C ASP A 376 18.25 -4.84 17.98
N THR A 377 18.56 -6.07 18.38
CA THR A 377 18.66 -7.21 17.47
C THR A 377 17.67 -8.33 17.76
N LEU A 378 16.81 -8.26 18.79
CA LEU A 378 16.02 -9.42 19.22
C LEU A 378 14.76 -9.66 18.37
N THR A 379 14.17 -8.62 17.78
CA THR A 379 13.00 -8.74 16.88
C THR A 379 13.36 -8.43 15.42
N PRO A 380 12.81 -9.14 14.42
CA PRO A 380 12.94 -8.76 13.00
C PRO A 380 12.29 -7.40 12.70
N ASP A 381 12.94 -6.55 11.89
CA ASP A 381 12.50 -5.15 11.64
C ASP A 381 11.17 -4.99 10.88
N ASP A 382 10.62 -6.09 10.38
CA ASP A 382 9.32 -6.22 9.72
C ASP A 382 8.24 -6.93 10.57
N GLU A 383 8.62 -7.45 11.74
CA GLU A 383 7.71 -7.86 12.83
C GLU A 383 7.62 -6.75 13.92
N LYS A 384 8.46 -5.70 13.87
CA LYS A 384 8.40 -4.51 14.73
C LYS A 384 7.29 -3.54 14.29
N VAL A 385 6.30 -3.32 15.15
CA VAL A 385 5.26 -2.28 14.99
C VAL A 385 5.91 -0.90 14.90
N LYS A 386 5.63 -0.18 13.82
CA LYS A 386 6.08 1.21 13.60
C LYS A 386 4.88 2.13 13.70
N MET A 387 4.78 2.81 14.85
CA MET A 387 3.72 3.77 15.12
C MET A 387 4.27 4.99 15.86
N ASP A 388 3.54 6.10 15.81
CA ASP A 388 3.58 7.14 16.83
C ASP A 388 2.36 6.99 17.73
N ILE A 389 2.54 7.25 19.02
CA ILE A 389 1.44 7.62 19.90
C ILE A 389 1.56 9.12 20.09
N TRP A 390 0.65 9.88 19.50
CA TRP A 390 0.60 11.31 19.76
C TRP A 390 -0.03 11.50 21.14
N THR A 391 0.72 12.16 22.02
CA THR A 391 0.25 12.56 23.35
C THR A 391 0.09 14.08 23.36
N TRP A 392 -0.89 14.59 24.10
CA TRP A 392 -1.18 16.03 24.13
C TRP A 392 -0.06 16.90 24.74
N THR A 393 1.07 16.30 25.13
CA THR A 393 2.22 16.90 25.80
C THR A 393 3.45 17.15 24.90
N ASP A 394 3.42 16.80 23.61
CA ASP A 394 4.56 16.98 22.68
C ASP A 394 4.95 18.45 22.41
N SER A 395 6.21 18.72 22.02
CA SER A 395 6.77 20.08 21.81
C SER A 395 6.77 20.58 20.35
N ARG A 396 6.92 19.69 19.36
CA ARG A 396 6.64 19.93 17.93
C ARG A 396 5.71 18.83 17.44
N LEU A 397 4.72 19.15 16.61
CA LEU A 397 3.86 18.13 16.02
C LEU A 397 4.69 17.12 15.22
N GLN A 398 4.42 15.83 15.39
CA GLN A 398 5.18 14.74 14.75
C GLN A 398 5.36 14.89 13.21
N PRO A 399 4.41 15.44 12.39
CA PRO A 399 4.62 15.60 10.95
C PRO A 399 5.73 16.60 10.63
N MET A 400 5.97 17.59 11.49
CA MET A 400 7.08 18.53 11.35
C MET A 400 8.42 17.85 11.63
N GLN A 401 8.45 16.94 12.61
CA GLN A 401 9.61 16.12 12.91
C GLN A 401 9.89 15.10 11.78
N GLN A 402 8.84 14.52 11.20
CA GLN A 402 8.91 13.44 10.22
C GLN A 402 9.14 13.91 8.78
N ARG A 403 8.48 14.97 8.29
CA ARG A 403 8.75 15.52 6.95
C ARG A 403 10.21 15.92 6.80
N ARG A 404 10.78 16.52 7.85
CA ARG A 404 12.19 16.90 7.88
C ARG A 404 13.12 15.71 8.18
N LEU A 405 12.64 14.54 8.63
CA LEU A 405 13.51 13.41 8.98
C LEU A 405 14.47 12.99 7.84
N LYS A 406 13.97 12.86 6.60
CA LYS A 406 14.85 12.56 5.45
C LYS A 406 15.70 13.78 5.07
N GLU A 407 15.13 14.98 5.13
CA GLU A 407 15.83 16.22 4.79
C GLU A 407 17.04 16.46 5.71
N GLU A 408 16.87 16.37 7.03
CA GLU A 408 17.93 16.49 8.03
C GLU A 408 18.95 15.35 7.96
N LYS A 409 18.50 14.10 7.72
CA LYS A 409 19.41 12.94 7.61
C LYS A 409 20.26 12.98 6.34
N GLU A 410 19.75 13.56 5.26
CA GLU A 410 20.49 13.71 3.99
C GLU A 410 21.08 15.12 3.81
N ARG A 411 20.93 16.07 4.76
CA ARG A 411 21.11 17.52 4.53
C ARG A 411 22.49 17.85 3.95
N GLY A 412 22.51 18.04 2.64
CA GLY A 412 23.68 18.39 1.85
C GLY A 412 23.72 19.89 1.58
N PHE A 413 24.75 20.55 2.09
CA PHE A 413 25.05 21.95 1.84
C PHE A 413 25.80 22.06 0.51
N LEU A 414 25.30 22.89 -0.41
CA LEU A 414 25.77 23.01 -1.78
C LEU A 414 27.23 23.50 -1.86
N ALA A 415 28.00 22.93 -2.79
CA ALA A 415 29.33 23.39 -3.19
C ALA A 415 29.50 23.31 -4.72
N ILE A 416 30.44 24.10 -5.25
CA ILE A 416 30.78 24.14 -6.68
C ILE A 416 32.25 23.77 -6.89
N TYR A 417 32.53 23.05 -7.99
CA TYR A 417 33.87 22.89 -8.56
C TYR A 417 33.92 23.50 -9.97
N ASP A 418 34.97 24.29 -10.22
CA ASP A 418 35.29 24.87 -11.52
C ASP A 418 36.56 24.19 -12.08
N PRO A 419 36.46 23.43 -13.20
CA PRO A 419 37.60 22.74 -13.80
C PRO A 419 38.71 23.64 -14.34
N SER A 420 38.45 24.94 -14.58
CA SER A 420 39.44 25.91 -15.04
C SER A 420 40.19 26.58 -13.88
N LEU A 421 39.56 26.69 -12.70
CA LEU A 421 40.15 27.31 -11.52
C LEU A 421 40.74 26.29 -10.51
N GLY A 422 40.33 25.03 -10.57
CA GLY A 422 40.82 23.95 -9.70
C GLY A 422 40.44 24.11 -8.23
N LYS A 423 39.36 24.83 -7.92
CA LYS A 423 38.93 25.18 -6.56
C LYS A 423 37.52 24.65 -6.24
N VAL A 424 37.30 24.41 -4.94
CA VAL A 424 36.01 24.08 -4.34
C VAL A 424 35.54 25.25 -3.48
N ILE A 425 34.29 25.68 -3.64
CA ILE A 425 33.70 26.82 -2.90
C ILE A 425 32.36 26.37 -2.27
N PRO A 426 32.18 26.47 -0.93
CA PRO A 426 30.90 26.20 -0.27
C PRO A 426 29.90 27.35 -0.43
N LEU A 427 28.65 27.02 -0.71
CA LEU A 427 27.60 27.99 -1.02
C LEU A 427 26.50 28.05 0.06
N ALA A 428 26.19 26.94 0.74
CA ALA A 428 25.24 26.88 1.86
C ALA A 428 25.93 26.73 3.24
N SER A 429 25.19 26.93 4.34
CA SER A 429 25.68 26.85 5.74
C SER A 429 24.56 26.44 6.70
N ARG A 430 24.79 26.28 8.01
CA ARG A 430 23.70 25.88 8.95
C ARG A 430 22.67 26.99 9.15
N GLU A 431 23.11 28.23 8.97
CA GLU A 431 22.38 29.48 9.15
C GLU A 431 21.55 29.81 7.89
N VAL A 432 22.09 29.46 6.71
CA VAL A 432 21.45 29.53 5.39
C VAL A 432 21.51 28.13 4.74
N PRO A 433 20.59 27.21 5.10
CA PRO A 433 20.68 25.78 4.77
C PRO A 433 20.31 25.43 3.33
N THR A 434 19.59 26.29 2.61
CA THR A 434 19.09 26.04 1.25
C THR A 434 19.69 27.03 0.27
N VAL A 435 20.26 26.55 -0.84
CA VAL A 435 20.75 27.34 -1.99
C VAL A 435 20.47 26.55 -3.27
N THR A 436 20.04 27.21 -4.36
CA THR A 436 19.60 26.56 -5.61
C THR A 436 20.43 26.96 -6.83
N PHE A 437 20.41 26.13 -7.88
CA PHE A 437 21.00 26.39 -9.20
C PHE A 437 20.18 25.69 -10.30
N ASP A 438 20.45 26.01 -11.56
CA ASP A 438 19.89 25.34 -12.75
C ASP A 438 21.03 24.88 -13.68
N GLU A 439 20.83 23.73 -14.33
CA GLU A 439 21.81 23.11 -15.23
C GLU A 439 21.97 23.88 -16.55
N LYS A 440 20.97 24.68 -16.95
CA LYS A 440 20.96 25.44 -18.22
C LYS A 440 21.51 26.87 -18.12
N THR A 441 21.83 27.35 -16.92
CA THR A 441 22.23 28.75 -16.69
C THR A 441 23.54 28.87 -15.91
N ASN A 442 24.35 29.89 -16.27
CA ASN A 442 25.74 30.02 -15.81
C ASN A 442 25.97 31.41 -15.14
N SER A 443 25.36 31.60 -13.96
CA SER A 443 25.36 32.87 -13.20
C SER A 443 26.59 33.04 -12.28
N ARG A 444 26.91 34.29 -11.87
CA ARG A 444 27.82 34.58 -10.75
C ARG A 444 27.13 34.52 -9.38
N TYR A 445 25.84 34.86 -9.31
CA TYR A 445 25.09 34.91 -8.05
C TYR A 445 23.96 33.88 -8.04
N LEU A 446 23.72 33.29 -6.88
CA LEU A 446 22.63 32.36 -6.58
C LEU A 446 21.80 32.88 -5.39
N LEU A 447 20.63 32.27 -5.17
CA LEU A 447 19.73 32.61 -4.07
C LEU A 447 19.76 31.52 -2.97
N GLY A 448 19.62 31.94 -1.71
CA GLY A 448 19.53 31.06 -0.55
C GLY A 448 18.43 31.45 0.44
N LEU A 449 17.96 30.48 1.25
CA LEU A 449 16.76 30.60 2.10
C LEU A 449 16.98 30.04 3.51
N SER A 450 16.24 30.55 4.51
CA SER A 450 16.26 30.06 5.91
C SER A 450 14.94 30.32 6.66
N ASP A 451 14.44 29.34 7.43
CA ASP A 451 13.11 29.39 8.10
C ASP A 451 13.14 29.24 9.64
N LEU A 452 14.35 29.18 10.22
CA LEU A 452 14.56 28.67 11.58
C LEU A 452 13.80 29.41 12.72
N PRO A 453 13.64 30.76 12.71
CA PRO A 453 12.98 31.47 13.81
C PRO A 453 11.48 31.16 13.95
N TYR A 454 10.80 30.81 12.86
CA TYR A 454 9.33 30.83 12.77
C TYR A 454 8.67 29.47 13.07
N GLN A 455 9.46 28.45 13.45
CA GLN A 455 9.05 27.03 13.39
C GLN A 455 7.97 26.55 14.37
N VAL A 456 7.51 27.38 15.33
CA VAL A 456 6.29 27.08 16.12
C VAL A 456 5.07 27.81 15.54
N GLN A 457 5.21 29.10 15.23
CA GLN A 457 4.21 29.94 14.56
C GLN A 457 3.74 29.34 13.22
N ALA A 458 4.65 28.70 12.47
CA ALA A 458 4.36 27.96 11.25
C ALA A 458 3.32 26.82 11.38
N SER A 459 2.84 26.51 12.60
CA SER A 459 1.73 25.58 12.83
C SER A 459 0.35 26.19 12.54
N TRP A 460 0.24 27.52 12.48
CA TRP A 460 -1.00 28.26 12.17
C TRP A 460 -0.79 29.43 11.19
N ASP A 461 0.46 29.82 10.91
CA ASP A 461 0.84 30.95 10.06
C ASP A 461 2.06 30.57 9.19
N PRO A 462 1.85 29.85 8.06
CA PRO A 462 2.93 29.25 7.27
C PRO A 462 3.28 30.00 5.97
N GLY A 463 4.57 30.30 5.77
CA GLY A 463 5.14 30.89 4.54
C GLY A 463 6.55 31.47 4.77
N HIS A 464 6.68 32.15 5.91
CA HIS A 464 7.82 32.99 6.31
C HIS A 464 9.20 32.32 6.15
N THR A 465 10.09 32.97 5.36
CA THR A 465 11.49 32.56 5.16
C THR A 465 12.37 33.74 4.76
N ASP A 466 13.59 33.84 5.30
CA ASP A 466 14.58 34.88 4.99
C ASP A 466 15.34 34.54 3.69
N LEU A 467 15.50 35.52 2.77
CA LEU A 467 16.18 35.40 1.48
C LEU A 467 17.59 36.01 1.48
N TYR A 468 18.55 35.30 0.87
CA TYR A 468 19.97 35.66 0.77
C TYR A 468 20.48 35.61 -0.67
N LEU A 469 21.43 36.49 -1.01
CA LEU A 469 22.25 36.44 -2.21
C LEU A 469 23.60 35.76 -1.89
N VAL A 470 24.05 34.86 -2.77
CA VAL A 470 25.29 34.09 -2.60
C VAL A 470 26.19 34.24 -3.82
N ASP A 471 27.46 34.62 -3.64
CA ASP A 471 28.43 34.73 -4.75
C ASP A 471 29.16 33.40 -4.98
N THR A 472 29.14 32.89 -6.22
CA THR A 472 29.81 31.63 -6.59
C THR A 472 31.34 31.72 -6.65
N GLN A 473 31.91 32.92 -6.60
CA GLN A 473 33.37 33.15 -6.63
C GLN A 473 34.00 33.24 -5.23
N SER A 474 33.23 33.65 -4.21
CA SER A 474 33.72 33.84 -2.83
C SER A 474 33.01 33.00 -1.76
N GLY A 475 31.77 32.56 -2.01
CA GLY A 475 30.92 31.90 -1.01
C GLY A 475 30.28 32.85 0.01
N GLU A 476 30.46 34.18 -0.14
CA GLU A 476 29.85 35.22 0.69
C GLU A 476 28.31 35.17 0.62
N LYS A 477 27.64 35.50 1.72
CA LYS A 477 26.17 35.42 1.90
C LYS A 477 25.64 36.75 2.43
N LYS A 478 24.82 37.46 1.64
CA LYS A 478 24.21 38.75 2.00
C LYS A 478 22.69 38.62 2.06
N ARG A 479 22.06 38.91 3.20
CA ARG A 479 20.58 38.88 3.32
C ARG A 479 19.94 40.01 2.49
N ILE A 480 18.80 39.75 1.85
CA ILE A 480 18.12 40.68 0.93
C ILE A 480 16.58 40.80 1.07
N ALA A 481 15.80 39.79 1.50
CA ALA A 481 14.31 39.86 1.60
C ALA A 481 13.64 38.70 2.40
N ASN A 482 12.31 38.45 2.24
CA ASN A 482 11.52 37.37 2.88
C ASN A 482 10.18 36.84 2.09
N ASP A 483 10.01 35.53 1.58
CA ASP A 483 8.79 34.66 1.01
C ASP A 483 8.56 34.16 -0.56
N ILE A 484 7.85 32.99 -0.98
CA ILE A 484 7.32 32.43 -2.38
C ILE A 484 6.62 30.94 -2.60
N MET A 485 5.83 30.56 -3.72
CA MET A 485 5.09 29.19 -4.07
C MET A 485 4.72 28.70 -5.62
N ALA A 486 4.16 27.46 -6.00
CA ALA A 486 3.79 26.88 -7.44
C ALA A 486 2.89 25.51 -7.76
N SER A 487 2.55 25.01 -9.03
CA SER A 487 1.63 23.78 -9.48
C SER A 487 1.68 23.02 -10.95
N GLN A 488 0.84 21.96 -11.41
CA GLN A 488 0.97 20.98 -12.66
C GLN A 488 -0.28 20.15 -13.38
N PRO A 489 -0.21 19.34 -14.57
CA PRO A 489 -1.31 18.70 -15.51
C PRO A 489 -1.32 17.17 -16.19
N LYS A 490 -2.12 16.74 -17.29
CA LYS A 490 -2.46 15.28 -17.85
C LYS A 490 -2.80 14.94 -19.44
N LEU A 491 -3.10 13.66 -19.96
CA LEU A 491 -3.26 13.10 -21.43
C LEU A 491 -4.30 11.91 -21.89
N SER A 492 -4.43 11.49 -23.22
CA SER A 492 -5.30 10.39 -23.90
C SER A 492 -4.59 9.19 -24.65
N PRO A 493 -5.30 8.09 -25.10
CA PRO A 493 -4.72 6.86 -25.68
C PRO A 493 -3.99 6.96 -27.03
N GLY A 494 -4.67 7.40 -28.08
CA GLY A 494 -4.07 7.62 -29.41
C GLY A 494 -3.21 8.88 -29.49
N GLY A 495 -2.96 9.54 -28.35
CA GLY A 495 -2.23 10.80 -28.26
C GLY A 495 -2.90 11.99 -28.95
N LYS A 496 -4.18 11.87 -29.35
CA LYS A 496 -4.88 12.95 -30.08
C LYS A 496 -5.38 14.06 -29.16
N TYR A 497 -5.66 13.73 -27.89
CA TYR A 497 -6.30 14.64 -26.96
C TYR A 497 -5.53 14.72 -25.62
N ALA A 498 -5.34 15.91 -25.08
CA ALA A 498 -5.02 16.08 -23.66
C ALA A 498 -6.34 16.33 -22.92
N TYR A 499 -6.77 15.41 -22.05
CA TYR A 499 -8.12 15.46 -21.46
C TYR A 499 -8.09 15.41 -19.92
N TRP A 500 -8.98 16.19 -19.30
CA TRP A 500 -9.12 16.33 -17.86
C TRP A 500 -10.58 16.57 -17.48
N PHE A 501 -10.92 16.31 -16.22
CA PHE A 501 -12.12 16.90 -15.63
C PHE A 501 -11.73 18.28 -15.08
N ASP A 502 -12.41 19.32 -15.53
CA ASP A 502 -12.14 20.68 -15.07
C ASP A 502 -12.99 20.96 -13.83
N GLU A 503 -12.37 20.86 -12.65
CA GLU A 503 -13.04 21.08 -11.38
C GLU A 503 -13.82 22.41 -11.38
N ARG A 504 -13.23 23.53 -11.86
CA ARG A 504 -13.87 24.86 -11.82
C ARG A 504 -15.13 24.98 -12.67
N ASP A 505 -15.22 24.22 -13.77
CA ASP A 505 -16.33 24.26 -14.73
C ASP A 505 -17.23 23.01 -14.69
N SER A 506 -16.89 22.00 -13.88
CA SER A 506 -17.62 20.73 -13.75
C SER A 506 -17.79 19.93 -15.05
N LEU A 507 -16.88 20.14 -16.01
CA LEU A 507 -16.96 19.60 -17.37
C LEU A 507 -15.80 18.64 -17.65
N TRP A 508 -16.12 17.56 -18.37
CA TRP A 508 -15.11 16.80 -19.07
C TRP A 508 -14.60 17.63 -20.26
N ARG A 509 -13.29 17.90 -20.26
CA ARG A 509 -12.61 18.68 -21.29
C ARG A 509 -11.57 17.84 -22.00
N ALA A 510 -11.42 18.10 -23.29
CA ALA A 510 -10.30 17.68 -24.10
C ALA A 510 -9.62 18.89 -24.74
N TRP A 511 -8.36 18.73 -25.10
CA TRP A 511 -7.60 19.63 -25.96
C TRP A 511 -7.09 18.82 -27.14
N SER A 512 -7.55 19.10 -28.35
CA SER A 512 -7.00 18.49 -29.56
C SER A 512 -5.56 18.94 -29.72
N ILE A 513 -4.65 17.97 -29.69
CA ILE A 513 -3.20 18.20 -29.81
C ILE A 513 -2.85 18.56 -31.27
N ALA A 514 -3.62 18.07 -32.24
CA ALA A 514 -3.47 18.41 -33.65
C ALA A 514 -4.04 19.81 -33.99
N ASP A 515 -5.23 20.15 -33.47
CA ASP A 515 -5.90 21.42 -33.81
C ASP A 515 -5.52 22.60 -32.91
N GLY A 516 -4.83 22.34 -31.78
CA GLY A 516 -4.50 23.34 -30.77
C GLY A 516 -5.72 23.96 -30.07
N LYS A 517 -6.78 23.17 -29.85
CA LYS A 517 -8.11 23.67 -29.44
C LYS A 517 -8.75 22.89 -28.30
N ARG A 518 -9.37 23.61 -27.37
CA ARG A 518 -10.21 23.05 -26.30
C ARG A 518 -11.57 22.59 -26.83
N ILE A 519 -12.05 21.49 -26.28
CA ILE A 519 -13.32 20.80 -26.57
C ILE A 519 -14.00 20.56 -25.22
N ASP A 520 -15.26 20.97 -25.05
CA ASP A 520 -16.07 20.63 -23.88
C ASP A 520 -16.96 19.42 -24.23
N LEU A 521 -16.64 18.22 -23.70
CA LEU A 521 -17.20 16.93 -24.15
C LEU A 521 -18.64 16.67 -23.67
N THR A 522 -19.02 17.26 -22.54
CA THR A 522 -20.29 16.97 -21.83
C THR A 522 -21.24 18.16 -21.75
N ARG A 523 -20.91 19.29 -22.39
CA ARG A 523 -21.72 20.51 -22.34
C ARG A 523 -23.06 20.31 -23.06
N GLY A 524 -24.16 20.53 -22.37
CA GLY A 524 -25.52 20.49 -22.96
C GLY A 524 -26.14 19.08 -23.08
N LEU A 525 -25.53 18.05 -22.49
CA LEU A 525 -26.12 16.71 -22.42
C LEU A 525 -27.11 16.60 -21.25
N PRO A 526 -28.16 15.76 -21.34
CA PRO A 526 -29.24 15.73 -20.34
C PRO A 526 -28.89 14.98 -19.05
N SER A 527 -27.88 14.09 -19.07
CA SER A 527 -27.35 13.43 -17.88
C SER A 527 -26.18 14.19 -17.27
N LYS A 528 -25.97 14.00 -15.95
CA LYS A 528 -24.84 14.54 -15.20
C LYS A 528 -23.68 13.52 -15.18
N PHE A 529 -22.47 14.01 -15.46
CA PHE A 529 -21.23 13.21 -15.52
C PHE A 529 -20.31 13.42 -14.30
N PHE A 530 -20.79 14.19 -13.34
CA PHE A 530 -20.25 14.35 -11.99
C PHE A 530 -21.29 13.86 -10.99
N ASP A 531 -20.86 13.66 -9.75
CA ASP A 531 -21.72 13.06 -8.73
C ASP A 531 -23.03 13.87 -8.55
N GLU A 532 -24.18 13.26 -8.82
CA GLU A 532 -25.50 13.91 -8.72
C GLU A 532 -25.84 14.31 -7.29
N GLU A 533 -25.15 13.71 -6.32
CA GLU A 533 -25.28 13.96 -4.89
C GLU A 533 -24.20 14.93 -4.36
N HIS A 534 -23.40 15.59 -5.22
CA HIS A 534 -22.22 16.46 -4.90
C HIS A 534 -22.54 17.81 -4.20
N ASP A 535 -21.68 18.23 -3.26
CA ASP A 535 -22.02 18.99 -2.06
C ASP A 535 -20.95 19.61 -1.05
N THR A 536 -19.94 20.45 -1.37
CA THR A 536 -19.13 21.38 -0.49
C THR A 536 -18.57 22.66 -1.18
N PRO A 537 -17.58 23.49 -0.68
CA PRO A 537 -17.25 24.77 -1.37
C PRO A 537 -16.32 24.55 -2.56
N ASN A 538 -15.67 23.39 -2.54
CA ASN A 538 -14.70 22.93 -3.50
C ASN A 538 -15.52 22.21 -4.60
N LEU A 539 -14.89 21.56 -5.54
CA LEU A 539 -15.47 21.42 -6.87
C LEU A 539 -15.84 19.96 -7.28
N PRO A 540 -16.78 19.78 -8.25
CA PRO A 540 -17.22 18.50 -8.81
C PRO A 540 -16.18 17.39 -9.02
N GLY A 541 -16.55 16.20 -8.53
CA GLY A 541 -15.89 14.95 -8.83
C GLY A 541 -16.69 14.16 -9.87
N SER A 542 -16.01 13.70 -10.94
CA SER A 542 -16.65 12.96 -12.03
C SER A 542 -17.15 11.57 -11.61
N TYR A 543 -18.18 11.02 -12.27
CA TYR A 543 -18.50 9.58 -12.23
C TYR A 543 -17.50 8.69 -13.00
N GLY A 544 -16.51 9.30 -13.65
CA GLY A 544 -15.44 8.60 -14.37
C GLY A 544 -15.73 8.34 -15.85
N SER A 545 -14.68 7.88 -16.53
CA SER A 545 -14.72 7.38 -17.90
C SER A 545 -14.97 5.88 -17.91
N ALA A 546 -15.72 5.39 -18.89
CA ALA A 546 -15.82 3.97 -19.21
C ALA A 546 -14.74 3.52 -20.22
N GLY A 547 -14.01 4.46 -20.83
CA GLY A 547 -12.91 4.25 -21.78
C GLY A 547 -13.11 4.99 -23.11
N TRP A 548 -12.08 5.03 -23.96
CA TRP A 548 -12.18 5.50 -25.35
C TRP A 548 -12.47 4.34 -26.31
N THR A 549 -13.11 4.59 -27.45
CA THR A 549 -13.27 3.57 -28.50
C THR A 549 -12.10 3.57 -29.49
N THR A 550 -11.94 2.48 -30.24
CA THR A 550 -10.87 2.26 -31.23
C THR A 550 -10.60 3.50 -32.10
N GLY A 551 -9.33 3.95 -32.10
CA GLY A 551 -8.86 5.09 -32.87
C GLY A 551 -9.12 6.49 -32.26
N ASP A 552 -9.41 6.58 -30.96
CA ASP A 552 -9.90 7.79 -30.27
C ASP A 552 -11.19 8.35 -30.95
N ARG A 553 -12.05 7.46 -31.48
CA ARG A 553 -13.25 7.85 -32.27
C ARG A 553 -14.37 8.41 -31.38
N TYR A 554 -14.62 7.79 -30.23
CA TYR A 554 -15.57 8.23 -29.21
C TYR A 554 -14.93 8.10 -27.83
N VAL A 555 -15.44 8.86 -26.85
CA VAL A 555 -15.23 8.60 -25.43
C VAL A 555 -16.54 8.06 -24.84
N TRP A 556 -16.46 7.05 -23.98
CA TRP A 556 -17.59 6.56 -23.21
C TRP A 556 -17.49 7.10 -21.78
N LEU A 557 -18.54 7.75 -21.27
CA LEU A 557 -18.59 8.33 -19.92
C LEU A 557 -19.78 7.79 -19.12
N TYR A 558 -19.64 7.71 -17.80
CA TYR A 558 -20.70 7.26 -16.90
C TYR A 558 -21.60 8.41 -16.46
N ASP A 559 -22.92 8.16 -16.38
CA ASP A 559 -23.77 8.85 -15.42
C ASP A 559 -24.02 7.98 -14.17
N ARG A 560 -24.92 8.38 -13.27
CA ARG A 560 -25.24 7.59 -12.07
C ARG A 560 -25.60 6.15 -12.41
N TYR A 561 -26.45 5.92 -13.42
CA TYR A 561 -27.05 4.63 -13.72
C TYR A 561 -26.62 4.04 -15.07
N ASP A 562 -26.34 4.87 -16.08
CA ASP A 562 -26.21 4.49 -17.48
C ASP A 562 -24.86 4.92 -18.11
N ILE A 563 -24.60 4.46 -19.34
CA ILE A 563 -23.34 4.70 -20.08
C ILE A 563 -23.61 5.51 -21.36
N TRP A 564 -22.84 6.57 -21.58
CA TRP A 564 -22.96 7.47 -22.74
C TRP A 564 -21.77 7.35 -23.69
N GLN A 565 -22.03 7.28 -24.99
CA GLN A 565 -21.03 7.42 -26.06
C GLN A 565 -21.04 8.85 -26.61
N ILE A 566 -19.87 9.50 -26.68
CA ILE A 566 -19.68 10.90 -27.10
C ILE A 566 -18.62 11.00 -28.20
N ASP A 567 -18.89 11.75 -29.26
CA ASP A 567 -17.92 12.12 -30.30
C ASP A 567 -17.09 13.34 -29.85
N PRO A 568 -15.76 13.23 -29.68
CA PRO A 568 -14.90 14.35 -29.28
C PRO A 568 -14.87 15.47 -30.33
N THR A 569 -15.24 15.21 -31.58
CA THR A 569 -15.31 16.22 -32.64
C THR A 569 -16.63 16.98 -32.67
N GLY A 570 -17.61 16.58 -31.85
CA GLY A 570 -18.95 17.18 -31.79
C GLY A 570 -19.81 16.99 -33.05
N ARG A 571 -19.39 16.16 -34.01
CA ARG A 571 -20.09 15.93 -35.28
C ARG A 571 -21.31 15.01 -35.12
N GLU A 572 -21.21 14.01 -34.26
CA GLU A 572 -22.31 13.10 -33.94
C GLU A 572 -22.93 13.42 -32.56
N LYS A 573 -24.25 13.27 -32.44
CA LYS A 573 -24.97 13.47 -31.18
C LYS A 573 -24.66 12.32 -30.20
N PRO A 574 -24.32 12.60 -28.93
CA PRO A 574 -24.11 11.54 -27.93
C PRO A 574 -25.36 10.69 -27.65
N VAL A 575 -25.13 9.42 -27.32
CA VAL A 575 -26.18 8.40 -27.11
C VAL A 575 -25.94 7.57 -25.86
N THR A 576 -27.01 7.18 -25.15
CA THR A 576 -26.94 6.19 -24.07
C THR A 576 -26.84 4.77 -24.64
N VAL A 577 -25.70 4.10 -24.53
CA VAL A 577 -25.54 2.74 -25.11
C VAL A 577 -26.44 1.71 -24.40
N THR A 578 -26.79 1.95 -23.14
CA THR A 578 -27.72 1.15 -22.31
C THR A 578 -29.20 1.55 -22.44
N ALA A 579 -29.54 2.41 -23.42
CA ALA A 579 -30.90 2.90 -23.69
C ALA A 579 -31.65 3.53 -22.48
N GLY A 580 -30.94 4.01 -21.45
CA GLY A 580 -31.53 4.57 -20.23
C GLY A 580 -32.16 3.53 -19.30
N TRP A 581 -31.91 2.24 -19.53
CA TRP A 581 -32.51 1.15 -18.77
C TRP A 581 -32.10 1.16 -17.30
N GLY A 582 -30.87 1.56 -16.97
CA GLY A 582 -30.40 1.61 -15.58
C GLY A 582 -31.24 2.56 -14.74
N ARG A 583 -31.40 3.80 -15.22
CA ARG A 583 -32.19 4.86 -14.59
C ARG A 583 -33.69 4.53 -14.56
N LYS A 584 -34.21 3.89 -15.61
CA LYS A 584 -35.60 3.39 -15.70
C LYS A 584 -35.95 2.32 -14.66
N ASN A 585 -34.99 1.49 -14.23
CA ASN A 585 -35.24 0.34 -13.35
C ASN A 585 -34.67 0.52 -11.92
N ASN A 586 -34.07 1.67 -11.59
CA ASN A 586 -33.27 1.88 -10.37
C ASN A 586 -32.15 0.81 -10.21
N VAL A 587 -31.48 0.47 -11.31
CA VAL A 587 -30.36 -0.47 -11.36
C VAL A 587 -29.09 0.25 -11.79
N ARG A 588 -28.09 0.24 -10.92
CA ARG A 588 -26.81 0.90 -11.17
C ARG A 588 -25.94 0.04 -12.09
N LEU A 589 -25.83 0.38 -13.38
CA LEU A 589 -25.04 -0.37 -14.36
C LEU A 589 -23.59 0.13 -14.41
N ARG A 590 -22.62 -0.78 -14.54
CA ARG A 590 -21.22 -0.44 -14.89
C ARG A 590 -20.67 -1.47 -15.88
N ARG A 591 -19.76 -1.04 -16.78
CA ARG A 591 -19.10 -1.93 -17.75
C ARG A 591 -18.28 -2.97 -17.00
N ALA A 592 -18.56 -4.25 -17.23
CA ALA A 592 -17.70 -5.32 -16.75
C ALA A 592 -16.42 -5.36 -17.60
N GLU A 593 -15.25 -5.33 -16.96
CA GLU A 593 -13.97 -5.37 -17.67
C GLU A 593 -13.59 -6.84 -17.93
N LEU A 594 -13.93 -7.33 -19.12
CA LEU A 594 -13.78 -8.74 -19.51
C LEU A 594 -12.32 -9.19 -19.73
N SER A 595 -11.38 -8.26 -19.82
CA SER A 595 -9.97 -8.51 -20.20
C SER A 595 -9.00 -7.83 -19.23
N GLU A 596 -8.00 -8.58 -18.75
CA GLU A 596 -6.99 -8.09 -17.82
C GLU A 596 -5.71 -7.59 -18.52
N ASP A 597 -5.70 -6.33 -18.94
CA ASP A 597 -4.46 -5.60 -19.22
C ASP A 597 -4.14 -4.62 -18.07
N GLU A 598 -2.92 -4.09 -17.98
CA GLU A 598 -2.42 -3.30 -16.84
C GLU A 598 -3.02 -1.87 -16.69
N SER A 599 -4.19 -1.60 -17.28
CA SER A 599 -4.86 -0.28 -17.31
C SER A 599 -5.39 0.22 -15.95
N SER A 600 -5.22 -0.55 -14.87
CA SER A 600 -5.63 -0.17 -13.50
C SER A 600 -4.61 0.74 -12.76
N PHE A 601 -3.45 1.03 -13.36
CA PHE A 601 -2.49 2.00 -12.82
C PHE A 601 -2.77 3.43 -13.31
N ARG A 602 -2.75 4.42 -12.39
CA ARG A 602 -3.13 5.84 -12.63
C ARG A 602 -2.34 6.60 -13.71
N PHE A 603 -1.29 6.00 -14.27
CA PHE A 603 -0.41 6.58 -15.29
C PHE A 603 -0.23 5.67 -16.52
N ALA A 604 -1.02 4.60 -16.65
CA ALA A 604 -1.05 3.77 -17.86
C ALA A 604 -1.96 4.40 -18.94
N PRO A 605 -1.66 4.22 -20.24
CA PRO A 605 -2.58 4.59 -21.32
C PRO A 605 -3.81 3.67 -21.32
N GLU A 606 -5.00 4.23 -21.52
CA GLU A 606 -6.25 3.44 -21.56
C GLU A 606 -6.31 2.59 -22.83
N LYS A 607 -6.83 1.36 -22.71
CA LYS A 607 -7.06 0.48 -23.87
C LYS A 607 -8.36 0.88 -24.57
N ALA A 608 -8.35 0.86 -25.90
CA ALA A 608 -9.50 1.25 -26.70
C ALA A 608 -10.55 0.12 -26.81
N ILE A 609 -11.84 0.51 -26.79
CA ILE A 609 -13.03 -0.35 -26.86
C ILE A 609 -13.45 -0.53 -28.33
N ASP A 610 -13.70 -1.77 -28.77
CA ASP A 610 -14.44 -1.97 -30.03
C ASP A 610 -15.95 -1.84 -29.77
N PRO A 611 -16.66 -0.88 -30.41
CA PRO A 611 -18.09 -0.69 -30.20
C PRO A 611 -18.98 -1.80 -30.78
N LYS A 612 -18.41 -2.84 -31.43
CA LYS A 612 -19.13 -4.02 -31.95
C LYS A 612 -19.08 -5.23 -31.02
N ASP A 613 -18.26 -5.20 -29.96
CA ASP A 613 -18.14 -6.32 -29.02
C ASP A 613 -19.31 -6.37 -28.03
N GLU A 614 -19.72 -7.58 -27.61
CA GLU A 614 -20.78 -7.75 -26.60
C GLU A 614 -20.38 -7.15 -25.24
N VAL A 615 -21.16 -6.19 -24.75
CA VAL A 615 -20.90 -5.51 -23.46
C VAL A 615 -21.61 -6.23 -22.33
N PHE A 616 -20.86 -6.74 -21.36
CA PHE A 616 -21.39 -7.25 -20.11
C PHE A 616 -21.44 -6.15 -19.06
N LEU A 617 -22.41 -6.24 -18.15
CA LEU A 617 -22.70 -5.25 -17.12
C LEU A 617 -22.92 -5.95 -15.77
N THR A 618 -22.54 -5.28 -14.69
CA THR A 618 -22.99 -5.62 -13.33
C THR A 618 -24.17 -4.74 -12.92
N GLY A 619 -25.07 -5.26 -12.10
CA GLY A 619 -26.25 -4.54 -11.62
C GLY A 619 -26.55 -4.79 -10.14
N ILE A 620 -26.95 -3.73 -9.45
CA ILE A 620 -27.45 -3.74 -8.07
C ILE A 620 -28.87 -3.19 -8.10
N TRP A 621 -29.84 -3.95 -7.57
CA TRP A 621 -31.22 -3.49 -7.43
C TRP A 621 -31.36 -2.72 -6.11
N GLU A 622 -31.56 -1.40 -6.21
CA GLU A 622 -31.54 -0.53 -5.02
C GLU A 622 -32.74 -0.78 -4.07
N SER A 623 -33.79 -1.47 -4.55
CA SER A 623 -35.05 -1.80 -3.86
C SER A 623 -34.97 -2.97 -2.87
N ASP A 624 -34.33 -4.08 -3.25
CA ASP A 624 -34.26 -5.33 -2.46
C ASP A 624 -32.83 -5.82 -2.19
N LYS A 625 -31.84 -5.05 -2.66
CA LYS A 625 -30.40 -5.27 -2.43
C LYS A 625 -29.85 -6.55 -3.05
N THR A 626 -30.65 -7.21 -3.91
CA THR A 626 -30.17 -8.30 -4.75
C THR A 626 -29.19 -7.77 -5.80
N THR A 627 -28.23 -8.62 -6.18
CA THR A 627 -27.22 -8.28 -7.18
C THR A 627 -27.27 -9.28 -8.33
N GLY A 628 -26.77 -8.86 -9.50
CA GLY A 628 -26.88 -9.66 -10.71
C GLY A 628 -25.94 -9.24 -11.85
N ILE A 629 -25.95 -10.05 -12.89
CA ILE A 629 -25.13 -9.88 -14.10
C ILE A 629 -26.10 -9.67 -15.28
N LEU A 630 -25.78 -8.72 -16.15
CA LEU A 630 -26.56 -8.37 -17.33
C LEU A 630 -25.68 -8.35 -18.59
N LYS A 631 -26.30 -8.42 -19.76
CA LYS A 631 -25.63 -8.42 -21.06
C LYS A 631 -26.35 -7.51 -22.06
N SER A 632 -25.60 -6.63 -22.73
CA SER A 632 -26.06 -5.75 -23.80
C SER A 632 -25.54 -6.23 -25.16
N LYS A 633 -26.35 -6.06 -26.22
CA LYS A 633 -25.92 -6.30 -27.60
C LYS A 633 -25.37 -4.99 -28.17
N ASN A 634 -24.05 -4.91 -28.36
CA ASN A 634 -23.43 -3.67 -28.83
C ASN A 634 -23.28 -3.66 -30.35
N GLY A 635 -23.95 -2.71 -30.99
CA GLY A 635 -23.40 -2.01 -32.15
C GLY A 635 -23.17 -0.55 -31.76
N LEU A 636 -23.07 0.35 -32.73
CA LEU A 636 -23.05 1.81 -32.50
C LEU A 636 -24.43 2.39 -32.10
N THR A 637 -25.34 1.54 -31.60
CA THR A 637 -26.76 1.84 -31.39
C THR A 637 -27.16 1.47 -29.96
N ALA A 638 -27.99 2.30 -29.32
CA ALA A 638 -28.52 2.05 -27.98
C ALA A 638 -29.35 0.75 -27.91
N SER A 639 -29.20 -0.02 -26.83
CA SER A 639 -30.05 -1.20 -26.56
C SER A 639 -30.30 -1.41 -25.06
N GLU A 640 -31.47 -1.95 -24.70
CA GLU A 640 -31.75 -2.37 -23.33
C GLU A 640 -30.96 -3.67 -23.00
N PRO A 641 -30.31 -3.77 -21.82
CA PRO A 641 -29.58 -4.96 -21.41
C PRO A 641 -30.50 -6.07 -20.85
N ALA A 642 -30.18 -7.32 -21.17
CA ALA A 642 -30.86 -8.50 -20.63
C ALA A 642 -30.26 -8.93 -19.29
N VAL A 643 -31.11 -9.23 -18.29
CA VAL A 643 -30.70 -9.80 -17.00
C VAL A 643 -30.42 -11.29 -17.15
N LEU A 644 -29.27 -11.76 -16.68
CA LEU A 644 -28.86 -13.16 -16.76
C LEU A 644 -28.94 -13.92 -15.43
N THR A 645 -28.76 -13.23 -14.28
CA THR A 645 -28.92 -13.84 -12.95
C THR A 645 -29.20 -12.78 -11.88
N ARG A 646 -29.88 -13.16 -10.79
CA ARG A 646 -30.25 -12.33 -9.63
C ARG A 646 -30.57 -13.22 -8.43
N SER A 647 -30.05 -12.91 -7.24
CA SER A 647 -30.45 -13.56 -5.97
C SER A 647 -30.05 -12.74 -4.74
N ASN A 648 -30.30 -13.26 -3.53
CA ASN A 648 -29.81 -12.71 -2.25
C ASN A 648 -28.29 -12.88 -2.04
N HIS A 649 -27.56 -13.39 -3.03
CA HIS A 649 -26.11 -13.46 -3.03
C HIS A 649 -25.47 -12.23 -3.68
N ARG A 650 -24.20 -12.01 -3.33
CA ARG A 650 -23.32 -11.04 -4.00
C ARG A 650 -22.62 -11.68 -5.20
N TYR A 651 -22.77 -11.10 -6.40
CA TYR A 651 -22.07 -11.52 -7.63
C TYR A 651 -20.97 -10.51 -8.02
N PHE A 652 -19.77 -10.96 -8.39
CA PHE A 652 -18.67 -10.10 -8.86
C PHE A 652 -17.58 -10.88 -9.63
N GLY A 653 -16.57 -10.17 -10.16
CA GLY A 653 -15.36 -10.73 -10.78
C GLY A 653 -15.64 -11.46 -12.10
N LEU A 654 -16.05 -10.71 -13.12
CA LEU A 654 -16.51 -11.27 -14.39
C LEU A 654 -15.40 -11.28 -15.45
N SER A 655 -14.79 -12.44 -15.70
CA SER A 655 -13.71 -12.62 -16.69
C SER A 655 -14.14 -13.54 -17.84
N LYS A 656 -13.76 -13.21 -19.09
CA LYS A 656 -14.10 -13.96 -20.32
C LYS A 656 -12.84 -14.33 -21.11
N ALA A 657 -12.80 -15.52 -21.69
CA ALA A 657 -11.74 -15.92 -22.61
C ALA A 657 -11.80 -15.11 -23.93
N LYS A 658 -10.63 -14.75 -24.46
CA LYS A 658 -10.47 -13.87 -25.62
C LYS A 658 -11.11 -14.45 -26.90
N ASN A 659 -10.85 -15.72 -27.17
CA ASN A 659 -11.24 -16.44 -28.40
C ASN A 659 -12.32 -17.50 -28.14
N ALA A 660 -12.97 -17.52 -26.96
CA ALA A 660 -13.92 -18.55 -26.57
C ALA A 660 -15.06 -18.03 -25.67
N PRO A 661 -16.26 -18.66 -25.67
CA PRO A 661 -17.44 -18.19 -24.93
C PRO A 661 -17.40 -18.53 -23.42
N THR A 662 -16.22 -18.72 -22.84
CA THR A 662 -16.02 -19.18 -21.45
C THR A 662 -15.94 -18.01 -20.48
N LEU A 663 -16.61 -18.13 -19.33
CA LEU A 663 -16.78 -17.07 -18.35
C LEU A 663 -16.64 -17.58 -16.90
N THR A 664 -16.17 -16.72 -15.99
CA THR A 664 -16.07 -17.00 -14.55
C THR A 664 -16.65 -15.87 -13.69
N TYR A 665 -17.12 -16.20 -12.46
CA TYR A 665 -17.65 -15.24 -11.47
C TYR A 665 -17.67 -15.78 -10.01
N TYR A 666 -17.87 -14.91 -9.01
CA TYR A 666 -17.88 -15.23 -7.57
C TYR A 666 -19.27 -15.12 -6.90
N ARG A 667 -19.56 -15.90 -5.83
CA ARG A 667 -20.84 -15.92 -5.06
C ARG A 667 -20.64 -16.25 -3.55
N GLY A 668 -21.48 -15.70 -2.64
CA GLY A 668 -21.62 -16.12 -1.22
C GLY A 668 -22.51 -15.19 -0.35
N ASN A 669 -22.69 -15.46 0.96
CA ASN A 669 -23.51 -14.68 1.93
C ASN A 669 -22.98 -14.74 3.41
N PHE A 670 -23.65 -14.15 4.43
CA PHE A 670 -23.16 -14.14 5.83
C PHE A 670 -22.96 -15.53 6.47
N GLN A 671 -23.72 -16.53 6.03
CA GLN A 671 -23.60 -17.92 6.47
C GLN A 671 -22.72 -18.73 5.50
N GLU A 672 -22.85 -18.52 4.18
CA GLU A 672 -22.11 -19.23 3.12
C GLU A 672 -20.83 -18.49 2.65
N PRO A 673 -19.63 -19.07 2.84
CA PRO A 673 -18.38 -18.49 2.34
C PRO A 673 -18.33 -18.23 0.83
N ILE A 674 -17.52 -17.23 0.43
CA ILE A 674 -17.34 -16.84 -0.98
C ILE A 674 -16.64 -17.93 -1.80
N ASN A 675 -17.18 -18.25 -2.97
CA ASN A 675 -16.68 -19.28 -3.90
C ASN A 675 -16.72 -18.83 -5.38
N LEU A 676 -15.86 -19.44 -6.21
CA LEU A 676 -15.71 -19.19 -7.65
C LEU A 676 -16.51 -20.20 -8.49
N PHE A 677 -17.09 -19.74 -9.60
CA PHE A 677 -17.93 -20.49 -10.53
C PHE A 677 -17.43 -20.31 -11.97
N LYS A 678 -17.52 -21.36 -12.80
CA LYS A 678 -17.38 -21.28 -14.27
C LYS A 678 -18.72 -21.47 -14.96
N THR A 679 -18.89 -20.85 -16.13
CA THR A 679 -20.05 -21.02 -17.01
C THR A 679 -19.74 -20.49 -18.42
N ASP A 680 -20.73 -20.43 -19.30
CA ASP A 680 -20.64 -19.80 -20.63
C ASP A 680 -21.27 -18.40 -20.63
N THR A 681 -21.23 -17.70 -21.77
CA THR A 681 -21.83 -16.34 -21.91
C THR A 681 -23.34 -16.22 -21.66
N THR A 682 -24.07 -17.32 -21.42
CA THR A 682 -25.50 -17.32 -21.04
C THR A 682 -25.75 -17.39 -19.53
N LEU A 683 -24.74 -17.78 -18.74
CA LEU A 683 -24.82 -18.08 -17.30
C LEU A 683 -25.79 -19.23 -16.90
N ALA A 684 -26.46 -19.89 -17.85
CA ALA A 684 -27.56 -20.81 -17.57
C ALA A 684 -27.17 -22.09 -16.80
N LYS A 685 -25.88 -22.48 -16.84
CA LYS A 685 -25.34 -23.67 -16.16
C LYS A 685 -24.04 -23.32 -15.43
N PRO A 686 -24.10 -22.80 -14.19
CA PRO A 686 -22.91 -22.47 -13.41
C PRO A 686 -22.38 -23.69 -12.64
N VAL A 687 -21.07 -23.93 -12.74
CA VAL A 687 -20.35 -25.00 -12.03
C VAL A 687 -19.44 -24.38 -10.98
N GLN A 688 -19.64 -24.73 -9.71
CA GLN A 688 -18.80 -24.27 -8.60
C GLN A 688 -17.42 -24.95 -8.66
N LEU A 689 -16.34 -24.16 -8.66
CA LEU A 689 -14.96 -24.65 -8.77
C LEU A 689 -14.25 -24.82 -7.41
N THR A 690 -14.74 -24.12 -6.38
CA THR A 690 -14.11 -24.04 -5.05
C THR A 690 -15.08 -24.35 -3.92
N HIS A 691 -14.54 -24.75 -2.77
CA HIS A 691 -15.24 -24.84 -1.50
C HIS A 691 -14.32 -24.28 -0.41
N THR A 692 -14.59 -23.04 0.02
CA THR A 692 -13.75 -22.32 0.99
C THR A 692 -14.33 -22.38 2.41
N ASN A 693 -13.43 -22.30 3.41
CA ASN A 693 -13.73 -22.05 4.83
C ASN A 693 -14.58 -23.07 5.64
N PRO A 694 -14.47 -24.40 5.44
CA PRO A 694 -15.22 -25.39 6.24
C PRO A 694 -14.84 -25.40 7.74
N GLN A 695 -13.78 -24.71 8.18
CA GLN A 695 -13.45 -24.60 9.61
C GLN A 695 -14.49 -23.78 10.41
N GLN A 696 -15.36 -23.02 9.75
CA GLN A 696 -16.38 -22.15 10.37
C GLN A 696 -17.31 -22.92 11.31
N ASP A 697 -17.66 -24.16 10.97
CA ASP A 697 -18.63 -24.99 11.71
C ASP A 697 -18.16 -25.33 13.14
N SER A 698 -16.85 -25.21 13.40
CA SER A 698 -16.25 -25.44 14.73
C SER A 698 -16.24 -24.21 15.66
N ILE A 699 -16.64 -23.05 15.15
CA ILE A 699 -16.59 -21.75 15.84
C ILE A 699 -17.99 -21.34 16.29
N ARG A 700 -18.09 -20.65 17.44
CA ARG A 700 -19.29 -19.89 17.82
C ARG A 700 -19.45 -18.68 16.90
N TRP A 701 -20.10 -18.86 15.75
CA TRP A 701 -20.21 -17.84 14.70
C TRP A 701 -21.21 -16.74 15.07
N GLY A 702 -22.25 -17.10 15.84
CA GLY A 702 -23.35 -16.21 16.19
C GLY A 702 -24.40 -16.10 15.08
N SER A 703 -25.37 -15.20 15.29
CA SER A 703 -26.44 -14.90 14.34
C SER A 703 -26.64 -13.39 14.17
N VAL A 704 -27.33 -13.01 13.09
CA VAL A 704 -27.69 -11.62 12.80
C VAL A 704 -29.21 -11.54 12.59
N GLU A 705 -29.84 -10.51 13.13
CA GLU A 705 -31.27 -10.22 12.90
C GLU A 705 -31.51 -8.73 12.67
N LEU A 706 -32.62 -8.42 12.00
CA LEU A 706 -33.11 -7.05 11.83
C LEU A 706 -33.93 -6.63 13.06
N VAL A 707 -33.40 -5.70 13.85
CA VAL A 707 -34.13 -5.07 14.98
C VAL A 707 -34.73 -3.74 14.55
N LYS A 708 -35.85 -3.34 15.18
CA LYS A 708 -36.55 -2.08 14.89
C LYS A 708 -36.86 -1.29 16.16
N TRP A 709 -36.86 0.04 16.06
CA TRP A 709 -37.18 0.99 17.14
C TRP A 709 -37.76 2.28 16.55
N THR A 710 -37.95 3.30 17.39
CA THR A 710 -38.37 4.65 16.95
C THR A 710 -37.34 5.66 17.46
N GLY A 711 -36.91 6.58 16.59
CA GLY A 711 -36.01 7.67 16.95
C GLY A 711 -36.70 8.74 17.80
N THR A 712 -35.92 9.64 18.40
CA THR A 712 -36.42 10.84 19.12
C THR A 712 -37.34 11.72 18.27
N ASN A 713 -37.12 11.71 16.95
CA ASN A 713 -37.89 12.42 15.93
C ASN A 713 -39.12 11.65 15.42
N GLY A 714 -39.50 10.53 16.03
CA GLY A 714 -40.66 9.72 15.63
C GLY A 714 -40.46 8.84 14.39
N ILE A 715 -39.28 8.87 13.74
CA ILE A 715 -38.98 8.01 12.58
C ILE A 715 -38.87 6.56 13.05
N LYS A 716 -39.55 5.64 12.35
CA LYS A 716 -39.36 4.19 12.52
C LYS A 716 -38.03 3.79 11.90
N LEU A 717 -37.16 3.21 12.71
CA LEU A 717 -35.79 2.85 12.34
C LEU A 717 -35.57 1.35 12.45
N GLU A 718 -34.57 0.85 11.73
CA GLU A 718 -34.15 -0.54 11.77
C GLU A 718 -32.62 -0.67 11.68
N GLY A 719 -32.09 -1.87 11.93
CA GLY A 719 -30.66 -2.10 11.95
C GLY A 719 -30.34 -3.54 12.33
N LEU A 720 -29.05 -3.90 12.30
CA LEU A 720 -28.60 -5.26 12.56
C LEU A 720 -28.20 -5.43 14.03
N LEU A 721 -28.75 -6.45 14.70
CA LEU A 721 -28.24 -6.95 15.97
C LEU A 721 -27.51 -8.27 15.74
N PHE A 722 -26.20 -8.28 15.97
CA PHE A 722 -25.40 -9.51 15.95
C PHE A 722 -25.31 -10.08 17.36
N LYS A 723 -25.65 -11.37 17.49
CA LYS A 723 -25.83 -12.06 18.76
C LYS A 723 -24.83 -13.21 18.93
N PRO A 724 -24.24 -13.40 20.12
CA PRO A 724 -23.47 -14.60 20.46
C PRO A 724 -24.25 -15.89 20.20
N GLU A 725 -23.55 -16.97 19.82
CA GLU A 725 -24.18 -18.29 19.73
C GLU A 725 -24.56 -18.80 21.12
N GLY A 726 -25.81 -19.24 21.29
CA GLY A 726 -26.39 -19.51 22.62
C GLY A 726 -26.85 -18.26 23.38
N PHE A 727 -27.35 -17.24 22.66
CA PHE A 727 -27.94 -16.04 23.26
C PHE A 727 -29.20 -16.36 24.08
N ASP A 728 -29.24 -15.87 25.33
CA ASP A 728 -30.27 -16.18 26.33
C ASP A 728 -31.57 -15.37 26.12
N ARG A 729 -32.30 -15.68 25.03
CA ARG A 729 -33.70 -15.24 24.83
C ARG A 729 -34.50 -16.20 23.95
N ASP A 730 -35.24 -17.08 24.61
CA ASP A 730 -36.53 -17.58 24.13
C ASP A 730 -37.60 -17.23 25.20
N GLY A 731 -38.44 -16.23 24.91
CA GLY A 731 -39.65 -15.90 25.67
C GLY A 731 -39.52 -15.27 27.08
N GLY A 732 -38.37 -15.32 27.75
CA GLY A 732 -38.22 -14.88 29.15
C GLY A 732 -37.41 -13.60 29.42
N PRO A 733 -37.39 -13.09 30.67
CA PRO A 733 -36.42 -12.10 31.12
C PRO A 733 -35.01 -12.71 31.11
N ALA A 734 -34.03 -11.97 30.61
CA ALA A 734 -32.67 -12.47 30.41
C ALA A 734 -31.96 -12.72 31.76
N LYS A 735 -31.38 -13.91 31.93
CA LYS A 735 -30.60 -14.30 33.11
C LYS A 735 -29.19 -13.72 33.08
N LYS A 736 -28.73 -13.29 31.90
CA LYS A 736 -27.42 -12.67 31.67
C LYS A 736 -27.55 -11.33 30.98
N LYS A 737 -26.86 -10.32 31.53
CA LYS A 737 -26.56 -9.07 30.83
C LYS A 737 -25.23 -9.18 30.08
N TYR A 738 -25.14 -8.49 28.94
CA TYR A 738 -23.99 -8.51 28.06
C TYR A 738 -23.46 -7.08 27.85
N PRO A 739 -22.13 -6.87 27.81
CA PRO A 739 -21.56 -5.61 27.35
C PRO A 739 -21.86 -5.42 25.86
N MET A 740 -22.04 -4.18 25.43
CA MET A 740 -22.45 -3.88 24.05
C MET A 740 -21.52 -2.86 23.39
N LEU A 741 -21.09 -3.20 22.18
CA LEU A 741 -20.37 -2.30 21.27
C LEU A 741 -21.35 -1.82 20.20
N THR A 742 -21.49 -0.51 20.09
CA THR A 742 -22.33 0.13 19.07
C THR A 742 -21.42 0.63 17.95
N TYR A 743 -21.63 0.13 16.72
CA TYR A 743 -20.85 0.48 15.53
C TYR A 743 -21.79 0.83 14.39
N PHE A 744 -21.48 1.86 13.61
CA PHE A 744 -22.38 2.38 12.57
C PHE A 744 -21.61 3.08 11.45
N TYR A 745 -22.31 3.33 10.35
CA TYR A 745 -21.81 4.16 9.27
C TYR A 745 -22.97 4.98 8.66
N GLU A 746 -23.86 4.33 7.91
CA GLU A 746 -25.02 5.01 7.30
C GLU A 746 -26.24 4.10 7.36
N ARG A 747 -26.53 3.38 6.29
CA ARG A 747 -27.51 2.29 6.28
C ARG A 747 -26.74 0.99 6.04
N ASN A 748 -26.89 0.06 6.97
CA ASN A 748 -26.14 -1.19 7.02
C ASN A 748 -27.05 -2.42 7.10
N ALA A 749 -28.36 -2.25 7.30
CA ALA A 749 -29.38 -3.30 7.17
C ALA A 749 -29.33 -4.00 5.80
N GLU A 750 -29.00 -3.29 4.72
CA GLU A 750 -28.79 -3.89 3.39
C GLU A 750 -27.62 -4.90 3.36
N THR A 751 -26.70 -4.83 4.32
CA THR A 751 -25.56 -5.75 4.44
C THR A 751 -25.85 -7.00 5.27
N LEU A 752 -27.13 -7.29 5.57
CA LEU A 752 -27.60 -8.51 6.23
C LEU A 752 -27.00 -9.79 5.64
N ASN A 753 -26.78 -9.81 4.33
CA ASN A 753 -26.25 -10.96 3.58
C ASN A 753 -24.72 -10.92 3.35
N ASP A 754 -23.94 -9.93 3.82
CA ASP A 754 -22.50 -9.83 3.55
C ASP A 754 -21.67 -10.88 4.35
N TYR A 755 -20.74 -11.60 3.72
CA TYR A 755 -19.84 -12.51 4.45
C TYR A 755 -18.78 -11.77 5.29
N ARG A 756 -18.90 -11.83 6.62
CA ARG A 756 -17.97 -11.18 7.57
C ARG A 756 -16.84 -12.13 7.98
N ALA A 757 -15.92 -12.37 7.04
CA ALA A 757 -14.72 -13.19 7.29
C ALA A 757 -13.85 -12.60 8.44
N PRO A 758 -13.53 -13.39 9.48
CA PRO A 758 -12.82 -12.90 10.66
C PRO A 758 -11.36 -12.58 10.34
N SER A 759 -10.92 -11.37 10.70
CA SER A 759 -9.56 -10.90 10.42
C SER A 759 -9.07 -9.93 11.53
N PRO A 760 -7.76 -9.64 11.61
CA PRO A 760 -7.28 -8.58 12.49
C PRO A 760 -7.92 -7.24 12.11
N SER A 761 -8.31 -6.44 13.11
CA SER A 761 -8.90 -5.12 12.91
C SER A 761 -7.98 -4.23 12.06
N ARG A 762 -8.56 -3.59 11.05
CA ARG A 762 -7.88 -2.58 10.23
C ARG A 762 -8.28 -1.15 10.60
N SER A 763 -9.27 -0.98 11.48
CA SER A 763 -9.89 0.31 11.86
C SER A 763 -11.14 0.08 12.70
N THR A 764 -11.97 -0.90 12.34
CA THR A 764 -13.25 -1.19 12.99
C THR A 764 -13.15 -2.33 14.01
N ILE A 765 -14.15 -2.46 14.88
CA ILE A 765 -14.39 -3.72 15.60
C ILE A 765 -14.55 -4.89 14.62
N ASN A 766 -14.13 -6.09 15.02
CA ASN A 766 -14.38 -7.32 14.27
C ASN A 766 -15.66 -7.96 14.83
N ILE A 767 -16.77 -7.84 14.08
CA ILE A 767 -18.11 -8.30 14.48
C ILE A 767 -18.09 -9.77 14.92
N SER A 768 -17.54 -10.66 14.08
CA SER A 768 -17.46 -12.09 14.29
C SER A 768 -16.63 -12.45 15.53
N TYR A 769 -15.58 -11.69 15.83
CA TYR A 769 -14.81 -11.82 17.08
C TYR A 769 -15.61 -11.35 18.30
N CYS A 770 -16.28 -10.20 18.20
CA CYS A 770 -17.05 -9.63 19.30
C CYS A 770 -18.17 -10.57 19.77
N VAL A 771 -19.01 -11.07 18.86
CA VAL A 771 -20.10 -11.99 19.23
C VAL A 771 -19.60 -13.34 19.73
N SER A 772 -18.51 -13.86 19.15
CA SER A 772 -17.91 -15.12 19.61
C SER A 772 -17.29 -15.00 21.00
N ASN A 773 -16.87 -13.80 21.41
CA ASN A 773 -16.29 -13.48 22.72
C ASN A 773 -17.29 -12.75 23.67
N GLY A 774 -18.59 -12.82 23.39
CA GLY A 774 -19.64 -12.44 24.33
C GLY A 774 -19.98 -10.95 24.41
N TYR A 775 -19.52 -10.12 23.48
CA TYR A 775 -20.10 -8.79 23.23
C TYR A 775 -21.38 -8.93 22.41
N LEU A 776 -22.36 -8.05 22.65
CA LEU A 776 -23.37 -7.73 21.64
C LEU A 776 -22.80 -6.66 20.68
N VAL A 777 -23.11 -6.79 19.39
CA VAL A 777 -22.78 -5.76 18.40
C VAL A 777 -24.06 -5.25 17.76
N PHE A 778 -24.34 -3.96 17.96
CA PHE A 778 -25.49 -3.26 17.40
C PHE A 778 -25.04 -2.34 16.27
N ILE A 779 -25.64 -2.51 15.09
CA ILE A 779 -25.40 -1.69 13.89
C ILE A 779 -26.72 -1.04 13.45
N PRO A 780 -27.06 0.15 13.98
CA PRO A 780 -28.25 0.88 13.55
C PRO A 780 -28.11 1.45 12.14
N ASP A 781 -29.20 1.49 11.38
CA ASP A 781 -29.32 2.42 10.26
C ASP A 781 -29.56 3.84 10.78
N ILE A 782 -29.01 4.80 10.07
CA ILE A 782 -29.16 6.23 10.30
C ILE A 782 -29.95 6.82 9.14
N VAL A 783 -31.00 7.58 9.49
CA VAL A 783 -31.83 8.32 8.54
C VAL A 783 -31.54 9.80 8.74
N TYR A 784 -31.23 10.50 7.66
CA TYR A 784 -30.73 11.86 7.70
C TYR A 784 -31.79 12.86 7.22
N THR A 785 -32.04 13.87 8.02
CA THR A 785 -32.70 15.12 7.64
C THR A 785 -31.64 16.08 7.12
N THR A 786 -31.94 16.71 5.98
CA THR A 786 -31.08 17.70 5.36
C THR A 786 -30.76 18.85 6.33
N GLY A 787 -29.48 19.07 6.63
CA GLY A 787 -28.98 20.04 7.60
C GLY A 787 -28.43 19.45 8.91
N GLN A 788 -28.74 18.19 9.24
CA GLN A 788 -28.63 17.69 10.61
C GLN A 788 -27.94 16.31 10.77
N PRO A 789 -26.83 15.99 10.07
CA PRO A 789 -26.20 14.67 10.13
C PRO A 789 -25.77 14.23 11.54
N GLY A 790 -25.33 15.16 12.39
CA GLY A 790 -24.94 14.93 13.79
C GLY A 790 -26.13 14.70 14.69
N PRO A 791 -27.09 15.66 14.79
CA PRO A 791 -28.34 15.44 15.49
C PRO A 791 -29.01 14.13 15.09
N ASN A 792 -29.11 13.83 13.79
CA ASN A 792 -29.79 12.60 13.36
C ASN A 792 -28.99 11.33 13.65
N ALA A 793 -27.65 11.37 13.67
CA ALA A 793 -26.87 10.25 14.20
C ALA A 793 -27.20 9.99 15.68
N TYR A 794 -27.29 11.04 16.50
CA TYR A 794 -27.73 10.92 17.90
C TYR A 794 -29.18 10.39 17.99
N ASP A 795 -30.11 10.96 17.23
CA ASP A 795 -31.54 10.61 17.20
C ASP A 795 -31.83 9.18 16.73
N CYS A 796 -30.94 8.61 15.89
CA CYS A 796 -31.04 7.23 15.44
C CYS A 796 -30.35 6.28 16.42
N ILE A 797 -29.09 6.54 16.77
CA ILE A 797 -28.23 5.61 17.52
C ILE A 797 -28.66 5.52 19.00
N VAL A 798 -28.86 6.65 19.68
CA VAL A 798 -29.06 6.65 21.14
C VAL A 798 -30.41 6.01 21.54
N PRO A 799 -31.55 6.30 20.87
CA PRO A 799 -32.79 5.56 21.11
C PRO A 799 -32.71 4.08 20.76
N GLY A 800 -31.88 3.70 19.78
CA GLY A 800 -31.62 2.28 19.48
C GLY A 800 -30.91 1.58 20.64
N VAL A 801 -29.87 2.20 21.20
CA VAL A 801 -29.15 1.70 22.39
C VAL A 801 -30.09 1.60 23.60
N LEU A 802 -30.93 2.61 23.84
CA LEU A 802 -31.93 2.59 24.91
C LEU A 802 -32.97 1.47 24.71
N SER A 803 -33.50 1.31 23.49
CA SER A 803 -34.43 0.22 23.14
C SER A 803 -33.82 -1.19 23.32
N LEU A 804 -32.50 -1.34 23.30
CA LEU A 804 -31.81 -2.59 23.65
C LEU A 804 -31.58 -2.75 25.16
N LEU A 805 -31.33 -1.66 25.89
CA LEU A 805 -31.29 -1.66 27.36
C LEU A 805 -32.65 -2.03 27.98
N ASP A 806 -33.75 -1.50 27.43
CA ASP A 806 -35.12 -1.78 27.89
C ASP A 806 -35.52 -3.25 27.72
N LYS A 807 -34.85 -3.99 26.83
CA LYS A 807 -35.01 -5.45 26.68
C LYS A 807 -34.29 -6.25 27.78
N GLY A 808 -33.58 -5.59 28.69
CA GLY A 808 -33.02 -6.14 29.92
C GLY A 808 -31.73 -6.97 29.78
N PHE A 809 -31.30 -7.29 28.55
CA PHE A 809 -30.10 -8.10 28.28
C PHE A 809 -28.81 -7.30 28.06
N VAL A 810 -28.88 -5.96 28.02
CA VAL A 810 -27.68 -5.11 27.91
C VAL A 810 -27.27 -4.59 29.28
N ASP A 811 -25.96 -4.55 29.52
CA ASP A 811 -25.35 -3.92 30.69
C ASP A 811 -25.18 -2.40 30.46
N ARG A 812 -25.67 -1.56 31.38
CA ARG A 812 -25.73 -0.10 31.22
C ARG A 812 -24.36 0.55 31.40
N ASP A 813 -23.55 0.04 32.30
CA ASP A 813 -22.27 0.66 32.67
C ASP A 813 -21.13 0.19 31.74
N ARG A 814 -21.43 -0.76 30.85
CA ARG A 814 -20.51 -1.39 29.88
C ARG A 814 -20.94 -1.16 28.43
N LEU A 815 -21.26 0.09 28.12
CA LEU A 815 -21.57 0.59 26.78
C LEU A 815 -20.34 1.23 26.13
N GLY A 816 -19.89 0.65 25.02
CA GLY A 816 -18.85 1.22 24.15
C GLY A 816 -19.42 1.70 22.81
N ILE A 817 -18.82 2.76 22.27
CA ILE A 817 -19.11 3.30 20.94
C ILE A 817 -17.85 3.28 20.08
N GLN A 818 -17.96 2.79 18.85
CA GLN A 818 -16.86 2.75 17.90
C GLN A 818 -17.34 3.14 16.52
N GLY A 819 -16.55 3.94 15.80
CA GLY A 819 -16.83 4.23 14.41
C GLY A 819 -15.59 4.66 13.67
N GLN A 820 -15.53 4.28 12.39
CA GLN A 820 -14.45 4.64 11.46
C GLN A 820 -14.96 5.69 10.47
N SER A 821 -14.13 6.66 10.09
CA SER A 821 -14.41 7.62 9.03
C SER A 821 -15.64 8.47 9.32
N TRP A 822 -16.73 8.30 8.55
CA TRP A 822 -18.03 8.89 8.83
C TRP A 822 -18.62 8.46 10.19
N GLY A 823 -18.48 7.18 10.55
CA GLY A 823 -18.81 6.70 11.90
C GLY A 823 -17.86 7.27 12.98
N GLY A 824 -16.62 7.60 12.62
CA GLY A 824 -15.66 8.25 13.51
C GLY A 824 -16.07 9.70 13.82
N TYR A 825 -16.49 10.44 12.80
CA TYR A 825 -17.16 11.73 12.97
C TYR A 825 -18.39 11.62 13.89
N GLN A 826 -19.30 10.69 13.61
CA GLN A 826 -20.52 10.53 14.40
C GLN A 826 -20.24 10.17 15.85
N THR A 827 -19.23 9.34 16.09
CA THR A 827 -18.73 9.03 17.44
C THR A 827 -18.20 10.29 18.14
N ALA A 828 -17.33 11.06 17.47
CA ALA A 828 -16.79 12.32 17.98
C ALA A 828 -17.88 13.38 18.23
N TYR A 829 -18.95 13.40 17.42
CA TYR A 829 -20.11 14.25 17.64
C TYR A 829 -20.92 13.81 18.87
N ILE A 830 -21.27 12.52 18.98
CA ILE A 830 -22.12 12.00 20.04
C ILE A 830 -21.52 12.23 21.44
N ILE A 831 -20.20 12.12 21.60
CA ILE A 831 -19.51 12.40 22.88
C ILE A 831 -19.40 13.90 23.23
N THR A 832 -19.84 14.82 22.36
CA THR A 832 -20.10 16.23 22.74
C THR A 832 -21.52 16.46 23.27
N ARG A 833 -22.39 15.45 23.14
CA ARG A 833 -23.84 15.53 23.45
C ARG A 833 -24.27 14.64 24.62
N THR A 834 -23.55 13.56 24.93
CA THR A 834 -23.91 12.64 26.03
C THR A 834 -22.71 11.92 26.64
N ASN A 835 -22.81 11.62 27.93
CA ASN A 835 -21.88 10.77 28.70
C ASN A 835 -22.36 9.30 28.80
N LEU A 836 -23.34 8.87 27.99
CA LEU A 836 -23.90 7.51 28.02
C LEU A 836 -22.85 6.40 27.76
N PHE A 837 -21.80 6.71 27.00
CA PHE A 837 -20.77 5.76 26.63
C PHE A 837 -19.57 5.87 27.58
N ARG A 838 -19.19 4.73 28.15
CA ARG A 838 -18.09 4.61 29.14
C ARG A 838 -16.72 4.84 28.50
N ALA A 839 -16.58 4.51 27.22
CA ALA A 839 -15.43 4.83 26.37
C ALA A 839 -15.83 4.95 24.90
N ALA A 840 -15.09 5.75 24.15
CA ALA A 840 -15.26 5.93 22.71
C ALA A 840 -13.95 5.68 21.95
N GLU A 841 -14.03 5.02 20.80
CA GLU A 841 -12.97 5.04 19.79
C GLU A 841 -13.51 5.68 18.51
N ALA A 842 -12.85 6.74 18.04
CA ALA A 842 -13.20 7.44 16.83
C ALA A 842 -12.04 7.30 15.83
N GLY A 843 -12.13 6.30 14.98
CA GLY A 843 -11.18 6.06 13.90
C GLY A 843 -11.39 7.04 12.75
N ALA A 844 -10.30 7.65 12.27
CA ALA A 844 -10.25 8.65 11.20
C ALA A 844 -11.42 9.67 11.21
N PRO A 845 -11.66 10.39 12.33
CA PRO A 845 -12.87 11.20 12.49
C PRO A 845 -12.79 12.49 11.66
N VAL A 846 -13.92 12.96 11.16
CA VAL A 846 -14.07 14.39 10.80
C VAL A 846 -14.31 15.17 12.09
N ALA A 847 -13.39 16.08 12.40
CA ALA A 847 -13.43 16.94 13.57
C ALA A 847 -14.25 18.21 13.32
N ASN A 848 -14.09 18.77 12.13
CA ASN A 848 -14.54 20.09 11.78
C ASN A 848 -15.02 20.05 10.34
N MET A 849 -16.33 20.06 10.16
CA MET A 849 -16.91 20.16 8.84
C MET A 849 -16.45 21.44 8.15
N THR A 850 -16.29 22.62 8.79
CA THR A 850 -15.93 23.84 8.03
C THR A 850 -14.56 23.76 7.34
N SER A 851 -13.57 23.09 7.95
CA SER A 851 -12.26 22.86 7.32
C SER A 851 -12.25 21.63 6.41
N ALA A 852 -12.93 20.54 6.79
CA ALA A 852 -13.04 19.35 5.97
C ALA A 852 -13.88 19.57 4.69
N TYR A 853 -14.80 20.53 4.74
CA TYR A 853 -15.58 21.08 3.64
C TYR A 853 -14.61 21.53 2.53
N GLY A 854 -13.57 22.31 2.83
CA GLY A 854 -12.54 22.68 1.84
C GLY A 854 -11.55 21.58 1.42
N GLY A 855 -11.49 20.45 2.13
CA GLY A 855 -10.41 19.46 2.01
C GLY A 855 -10.39 18.65 0.71
N ILE A 856 -9.37 17.79 0.58
CA ILE A 856 -9.19 16.83 -0.51
C ILE A 856 -9.34 15.39 0.01
N ARG A 857 -10.04 14.54 -0.75
CA ARG A 857 -10.07 13.08 -0.51
C ARG A 857 -8.91 12.46 -1.28
N TRP A 858 -7.70 12.48 -0.71
CA TRP A 858 -6.43 12.13 -1.39
C TRP A 858 -6.41 10.76 -2.08
N GLU A 859 -7.18 9.78 -1.60
CA GLU A 859 -7.38 8.51 -2.32
C GLU A 859 -7.90 8.73 -3.75
N THR A 860 -8.85 9.64 -3.93
CA THR A 860 -9.49 9.98 -5.21
C THR A 860 -8.92 11.26 -5.86
N GLY A 861 -8.14 12.05 -5.13
CA GLY A 861 -7.55 13.31 -5.60
C GLY A 861 -8.52 14.49 -5.65
N ILE A 862 -9.82 14.23 -5.83
CA ILE A 862 -10.86 15.26 -5.82
C ILE A 862 -10.97 15.96 -4.46
N SER A 863 -11.26 17.26 -4.56
CA SER A 863 -12.22 17.97 -3.73
C SER A 863 -13.20 17.07 -2.92
N ARG A 864 -13.41 17.39 -1.64
CA ARG A 864 -14.37 16.70 -0.75
C ARG A 864 -15.84 17.11 -0.95
N ALA A 865 -16.18 17.69 -2.10
CA ALA A 865 -17.31 18.59 -2.23
C ALA A 865 -18.58 18.24 -3.01
N PHE A 866 -19.09 17.04 -3.21
CA PHE A 866 -18.95 15.76 -2.54
C PHE A 866 -19.09 15.84 -1.01
N GLN A 867 -19.08 14.70 -0.34
CA GLN A 867 -19.16 14.40 1.11
C GLN A 867 -19.95 15.26 2.17
N TYR A 868 -20.43 16.52 2.01
CA TYR A 868 -21.11 17.24 3.12
C TYR A 868 -22.48 17.97 3.00
N GLU A 869 -23.01 18.45 1.88
CA GLU A 869 -24.37 19.05 1.79
C GLU A 869 -25.48 18.06 1.36
N LYS A 870 -25.17 16.94 0.70
CA LYS A 870 -26.16 16.06 0.00
C LYS A 870 -25.73 14.57 -0.11
N THR A 871 -24.47 14.21 -0.39
CA THR A 871 -24.01 12.79 -0.45
C THR A 871 -24.05 12.16 0.93
N GLN A 872 -23.19 12.62 1.85
CA GLN A 872 -22.91 11.94 3.12
C GLN A 872 -23.24 12.82 4.34
N SER A 873 -22.72 14.05 4.44
CA SER A 873 -23.08 14.91 5.59
C SER A 873 -24.35 15.73 5.38
N ARG A 874 -24.91 15.78 4.17
CA ARG A 874 -26.32 16.17 3.94
C ARG A 874 -26.75 17.53 4.50
N ILE A 875 -25.84 18.49 4.70
CA ILE A 875 -26.06 19.82 5.32
C ILE A 875 -27.05 20.75 4.55
N GLY A 876 -27.34 20.49 3.27
CA GLY A 876 -28.50 21.06 2.58
C GLY A 876 -28.34 22.40 1.88
N GLY A 877 -27.11 22.88 1.74
CA GLY A 877 -26.75 24.16 1.16
C GLY A 877 -25.37 24.54 1.65
N THR A 878 -24.68 25.39 0.90
CA THR A 878 -23.27 25.70 1.10
C THR A 878 -22.95 26.27 2.48
N LEU A 879 -21.68 26.32 2.88
CA LEU A 879 -21.23 26.96 4.13
C LEU A 879 -21.65 28.43 4.23
N TRP A 880 -22.05 29.07 3.13
CA TRP A 880 -22.57 30.43 3.10
C TRP A 880 -24.11 30.49 3.20
N GLU A 881 -24.83 29.48 2.68
CA GLU A 881 -26.28 29.35 2.82
C GLU A 881 -26.72 28.69 4.15
N LYS A 882 -25.83 27.91 4.77
CA LYS A 882 -26.05 27.10 5.97
C LYS A 882 -24.87 27.14 6.98
N PRO A 883 -24.22 28.29 7.26
CA PRO A 883 -23.01 28.35 8.11
C PRO A 883 -23.19 27.72 9.48
N MET A 884 -24.34 27.96 10.12
CA MET A 884 -24.64 27.40 11.43
C MET A 884 -24.77 25.88 11.40
N ASN A 885 -25.35 25.29 10.35
CA ASN A 885 -25.40 23.82 10.23
C ASN A 885 -23.98 23.22 10.24
N TYR A 886 -23.01 23.82 9.55
CA TYR A 886 -21.63 23.32 9.58
C TYR A 886 -21.00 23.41 10.96
N ILE A 887 -21.20 24.53 11.66
CA ILE A 887 -20.66 24.74 13.01
C ILE A 887 -21.33 23.77 14.00
N GLU A 888 -22.66 23.64 13.95
CA GLU A 888 -23.45 22.77 14.82
C GLU A 888 -23.16 21.28 14.62
N ASN A 889 -22.83 20.86 13.40
CA ASN A 889 -22.43 19.48 13.08
C ASN A 889 -20.91 19.26 13.17
N SER A 890 -20.13 20.18 13.74
CA SER A 890 -18.67 20.06 13.85
C SER A 890 -18.21 19.84 15.30
N PRO A 891 -17.75 18.62 15.66
CA PRO A 891 -17.24 18.30 17.00
C PRO A 891 -16.21 19.30 17.56
N LEU A 892 -15.37 19.90 16.70
CA LEU A 892 -14.30 20.83 17.08
C LEU A 892 -14.79 22.01 17.92
N PHE A 893 -15.89 22.67 17.53
CA PHE A 893 -16.43 23.83 18.25
C PHE A 893 -17.06 23.45 19.60
N PHE A 894 -17.26 22.15 19.85
CA PHE A 894 -17.80 21.60 21.09
C PHE A 894 -16.80 20.68 21.82
N ALA A 895 -15.52 20.66 21.39
CA ALA A 895 -14.49 19.80 21.97
C ALA A 895 -14.23 20.09 23.46
N ASN A 896 -14.55 21.30 23.93
CA ASN A 896 -14.54 21.66 25.34
C ASN A 896 -15.56 20.84 26.18
N ARG A 897 -16.67 20.39 25.58
CA ARG A 897 -17.73 19.60 26.25
C ARG A 897 -17.37 18.14 26.46
N ILE A 898 -16.42 17.59 25.69
CA ILE A 898 -16.08 16.15 25.72
C ILE A 898 -15.56 15.77 27.12
N GLN A 899 -16.15 14.71 27.70
CA GLN A 899 -15.77 14.12 28.99
C GLN A 899 -15.44 12.62 28.87
N THR A 900 -16.11 11.89 27.98
CA THR A 900 -15.76 10.49 27.65
C THR A 900 -14.31 10.41 27.15
N PRO A 901 -13.47 9.50 27.68
CA PRO A 901 -12.13 9.26 27.16
C PRO A 901 -12.16 8.89 25.68
N LEU A 902 -11.17 9.38 24.93
CA LEU A 902 -11.11 9.22 23.48
C LEU A 902 -9.80 8.58 23.02
N MET A 903 -9.92 7.38 22.45
CA MET A 903 -8.91 6.80 21.56
C MET A 903 -9.25 7.18 20.12
N MET A 904 -8.23 7.50 19.34
CA MET A 904 -8.34 7.77 17.90
C MET A 904 -7.36 6.89 17.14
N THR A 905 -7.82 6.23 16.10
CA THR A 905 -6.96 5.57 15.11
C THR A 905 -6.99 6.36 13.81
N HIS A 906 -5.92 7.10 13.50
CA HIS A 906 -5.86 7.90 12.28
C HIS A 906 -4.40 7.93 11.81
N ASN A 907 -4.15 7.37 10.63
CA ASN A 907 -2.79 7.06 10.18
C ASN A 907 -2.24 8.16 9.26
N ASP A 908 -0.92 8.25 9.19
CA ASP A 908 -0.20 9.32 8.48
C ASP A 908 -0.35 9.31 6.95
N ALA A 909 -0.86 8.22 6.37
CA ALA A 909 -1.22 8.11 4.95
C ALA A 909 -2.73 7.92 4.70
N ASP A 910 -3.60 8.35 5.61
CA ASP A 910 -5.05 8.40 5.35
C ASP A 910 -5.41 9.36 4.19
N GLY A 911 -6.08 8.81 3.18
CA GLY A 911 -6.59 9.56 2.03
C GLY A 911 -8.11 9.56 1.86
N ALA A 912 -8.89 8.95 2.75
CA ALA A 912 -10.36 9.00 2.71
C ALA A 912 -10.92 10.07 3.65
N VAL A 913 -10.28 10.28 4.81
CA VAL A 913 -10.51 11.45 5.69
C VAL A 913 -9.17 12.15 5.86
N PRO A 914 -9.07 13.47 5.59
CA PRO A 914 -7.79 14.18 5.68
C PRO A 914 -7.14 13.94 7.04
N TRP A 915 -5.87 13.54 7.03
CA TRP A 915 -5.06 13.37 8.23
C TRP A 915 -5.18 14.58 9.18
N TYR A 916 -5.27 15.78 8.61
CA TYR A 916 -5.51 17.03 9.33
C TYR A 916 -6.76 17.06 10.20
N GLN A 917 -7.78 16.23 9.97
CA GLN A 917 -8.97 16.18 10.84
C GLN A 917 -8.69 15.47 12.17
N GLY A 918 -7.93 14.37 12.14
CA GLY A 918 -7.38 13.77 13.35
C GLY A 918 -6.48 14.77 14.07
N ILE A 919 -5.61 15.46 13.34
CA ILE A 919 -4.74 16.51 13.88
C ILE A 919 -5.55 17.68 14.44
N GLU A 920 -6.68 18.10 13.85
CA GLU A 920 -7.52 19.20 14.34
C GLU A 920 -8.20 18.84 15.65
N LEU A 921 -8.89 17.68 15.73
CA LEU A 921 -9.51 17.24 16.98
C LEU A 921 -8.46 17.03 18.07
N PHE A 922 -7.36 16.36 17.73
CA PHE A 922 -6.23 16.16 18.64
C PHE A 922 -5.62 17.48 19.09
N SER A 923 -5.39 18.45 18.19
CA SER A 923 -4.76 19.73 18.52
C SER A 923 -5.69 20.64 19.33
N ALA A 924 -7.00 20.58 19.11
CA ALA A 924 -7.98 21.25 19.96
C ALA A 924 -8.05 20.61 21.35
N LEU A 925 -8.16 19.29 21.45
CA LEU A 925 -8.15 18.57 22.73
C LEU A 925 -6.82 18.79 23.48
N ARG A 926 -5.70 18.86 22.77
CA ARG A 926 -4.38 19.28 23.29
C ARG A 926 -4.37 20.73 23.76
N ARG A 927 -4.93 21.67 22.99
CA ARG A 927 -5.06 23.09 23.38
C ARG A 927 -5.97 23.28 24.61
N LEU A 928 -6.84 22.31 24.88
CA LEU A 928 -7.82 22.27 25.97
C LEU A 928 -7.44 21.32 27.12
N ASN A 929 -6.25 20.70 27.11
CA ASN A 929 -5.77 19.75 28.13
C ASN A 929 -6.72 18.57 28.41
N LYS A 930 -7.32 17.99 27.37
CA LYS A 930 -8.27 16.86 27.46
C LYS A 930 -7.56 15.49 27.23
N PRO A 931 -7.96 14.41 27.92
CA PRO A 931 -7.42 13.07 27.67
C PRO A 931 -7.76 12.56 26.26
N VAL A 932 -6.73 12.49 25.41
CA VAL A 932 -6.82 11.94 24.05
C VAL A 932 -5.52 11.19 23.71
N TRP A 933 -5.67 10.04 23.04
CA TRP A 933 -4.56 9.29 22.45
C TRP A 933 -4.86 9.06 20.97
N MET A 934 -3.94 9.50 20.10
CA MET A 934 -4.05 9.24 18.66
C MET A 934 -2.93 8.28 18.25
N LEU A 935 -3.34 7.06 17.88
CA LEU A 935 -2.47 6.00 17.40
C LEU A 935 -2.29 6.16 15.89
N VAL A 936 -1.04 6.28 15.46
CA VAL A 936 -0.66 6.57 14.08
C VAL A 936 0.28 5.48 13.62
N TYR A 937 -0.23 4.45 12.95
CA TYR A 937 0.61 3.40 12.40
C TYR A 937 1.27 3.94 11.11
N ASN A 938 2.60 3.95 11.07
CA ASN A 938 3.33 4.73 10.07
C ASN A 938 3.35 4.04 8.71
N GLY A 939 3.03 4.81 7.67
CA GLY A 939 2.86 4.32 6.30
C GLY A 939 1.58 3.51 6.11
N GLU A 940 0.59 3.65 7.00
CA GLU A 940 -0.72 2.99 6.86
C GLU A 940 -1.77 3.96 6.35
N GLY A 941 -2.71 3.43 5.55
CA GLY A 941 -3.79 4.21 4.95
C GLY A 941 -4.95 4.47 5.90
N HIS A 942 -6.09 4.87 5.31
CA HIS A 942 -7.36 5.05 6.02
C HIS A 942 -7.76 3.83 6.87
N ASN A 943 -7.41 2.63 6.38
CA ASN A 943 -7.49 1.39 7.11
C ASN A 943 -6.11 0.72 7.07
N LEU A 944 -5.67 0.10 8.16
CA LEU A 944 -4.37 -0.59 8.26
C LEU A 944 -4.25 -1.68 7.20
N THR A 945 -3.12 -1.73 6.52
CA THR A 945 -2.78 -2.69 5.47
C THR A 945 -1.89 -3.82 5.99
N GLN A 946 -0.91 -3.52 6.85
CA GLN A 946 0.10 -4.46 7.34
C GLN A 946 -0.48 -5.37 8.43
N ARG A 947 -0.30 -6.69 8.30
CA ARG A 947 -0.93 -7.67 9.20
C ARG A 947 -0.43 -7.59 10.64
N HIS A 948 0.82 -7.17 10.88
CA HIS A 948 1.33 -6.97 12.25
C HIS A 948 0.70 -5.74 12.92
N ASN A 949 0.56 -4.61 12.21
CA ASN A 949 -0.14 -3.43 12.73
C ASN A 949 -1.62 -3.74 12.99
N ALA A 950 -2.28 -4.45 12.09
CA ALA A 950 -3.67 -4.87 12.28
C ALA A 950 -3.85 -5.85 13.46
N LYS A 951 -2.86 -6.73 13.73
CA LYS A 951 -2.83 -7.58 14.93
C LYS A 951 -2.56 -6.76 16.21
N ASP A 952 -1.67 -5.77 16.17
CA ASP A 952 -1.39 -4.85 17.29
C ASP A 952 -2.58 -3.93 17.61
N LEU A 953 -3.22 -3.32 16.60
CA LEU A 953 -4.46 -2.55 16.78
C LEU A 953 -5.57 -3.43 17.36
N SER A 954 -5.72 -4.66 16.89
CA SER A 954 -6.69 -5.59 17.51
C SER A 954 -6.44 -5.74 19.01
N ILE A 955 -5.18 -5.82 19.44
CA ILE A 955 -4.82 -5.88 20.86
C ILE A 955 -5.12 -4.56 21.56
N ARG A 956 -4.68 -3.41 21.02
CA ARG A 956 -4.87 -2.09 21.68
C ARG A 956 -6.33 -1.65 21.74
N LEU A 957 -7.11 -1.91 20.70
CA LEU A 957 -8.55 -1.63 20.63
C LEU A 957 -9.33 -2.41 21.70
N TYR A 958 -9.05 -3.72 21.84
CA TYR A 958 -9.69 -4.52 22.88
C TYR A 958 -9.06 -4.34 24.26
N GLN A 959 -7.78 -3.98 24.40
CA GLN A 959 -7.22 -3.50 25.68
C GLN A 959 -7.95 -2.24 26.17
N TYR A 960 -8.17 -1.28 25.29
CA TYR A 960 -8.88 -0.04 25.57
C TYR A 960 -10.33 -0.31 25.98
N PHE A 961 -11.10 -1.06 25.16
CA PHE A 961 -12.47 -1.39 25.53
C PHE A 961 -12.58 -2.34 26.73
N ASP A 962 -11.72 -3.35 26.90
CA ASP A 962 -11.81 -4.25 28.05
C ASP A 962 -11.36 -3.57 29.37
N TYR A 963 -10.48 -2.56 29.32
CA TYR A 963 -10.20 -1.68 30.48
C TYR A 963 -11.47 -0.95 30.94
N TYR A 964 -12.22 -0.38 30.01
CA TYR A 964 -13.40 0.43 30.32
C TYR A 964 -14.71 -0.38 30.50
N LEU A 965 -14.83 -1.56 29.88
CA LEU A 965 -16.07 -2.34 29.78
C LEU A 965 -15.97 -3.75 30.38
N LYS A 966 -14.79 -4.19 30.86
CA LYS A 966 -14.59 -5.51 31.52
C LYS A 966 -13.61 -5.45 32.71
N ASP A 967 -13.31 -4.25 33.22
CA ASP A 967 -12.51 -4.05 34.43
C ASP A 967 -11.06 -4.58 34.35
N ALA A 968 -10.48 -4.62 33.14
CA ALA A 968 -9.07 -4.96 32.93
C ALA A 968 -8.11 -3.85 33.43
N PRO A 969 -6.79 -4.09 33.60
CA PRO A 969 -5.84 -3.08 34.05
C PRO A 969 -5.39 -2.11 32.92
N MET A 970 -4.90 -0.92 33.29
CA MET A 970 -4.48 0.10 32.31
C MET A 970 -3.21 -0.30 31.52
N PRO A 971 -3.19 -0.17 30.19
CA PRO A 971 -1.98 -0.38 29.38
C PRO A 971 -0.92 0.71 29.55
N VAL A 972 0.36 0.32 29.62
CA VAL A 972 1.51 1.25 29.76
C VAL A 972 1.59 2.28 28.63
N TRP A 973 1.15 1.91 27.41
CA TRP A 973 1.21 2.79 26.25
C TRP A 973 0.32 4.05 26.36
N MET A 974 -0.62 4.10 27.30
CA MET A 974 -1.43 5.30 27.57
C MET A 974 -0.69 6.34 28.44
N LYS A 975 0.54 6.05 28.92
CA LYS A 975 1.22 6.77 30.02
C LYS A 975 2.53 7.50 29.64
N GLU A 976 3.17 7.20 28.50
CA GLU A 976 4.48 7.78 28.09
C GLU A 976 4.53 8.22 26.59
N GLY A 977 5.39 9.17 26.21
CA GLY A 977 5.59 9.72 24.84
C GLY A 977 7.06 9.83 24.38
N ARG A 978 7.32 10.20 23.11
CA ARG A 978 8.67 10.19 22.43
C ARG A 978 8.79 11.16 21.23
N SER A 979 10.02 11.59 20.88
CA SER A 979 10.33 12.30 19.62
C SER A 979 10.76 11.35 18.47
N ALA A 980 10.68 11.86 17.23
CA ALA A 980 10.99 11.09 16.02
C ALA A 980 12.48 10.71 15.86
N VAL A 981 13.41 11.48 16.43
CA VAL A 981 14.86 11.19 16.34
C VAL A 981 15.31 10.16 17.37
N GLU A 982 14.71 10.13 18.56
CA GLU A 982 14.90 9.07 19.56
C GLU A 982 14.33 7.73 19.05
N LYS A 983 13.18 7.79 18.36
CA LYS A 983 12.55 6.65 17.68
C LYS A 983 13.46 6.05 16.60
N ASP A 984 14.10 6.87 15.76
CA ASP A 984 15.06 6.43 14.73
C ASP A 984 16.35 5.81 15.31
N ARG A 985 16.69 6.11 16.58
CA ARG A 985 17.83 5.53 17.33
C ARG A 985 17.51 4.22 18.07
N GLY A 986 16.23 3.82 18.10
CA GLY A 986 15.79 2.55 18.68
C GLY A 986 15.40 2.58 20.16
N GLU A 987 15.20 3.77 20.74
CA GLU A 987 14.89 3.97 22.17
C GLU A 987 13.40 3.73 22.49
N MET A 988 12.92 2.52 22.22
CA MET A 988 11.50 2.14 22.23
C MET A 988 10.99 1.71 23.62
N LYS A 989 9.83 2.24 24.03
CA LYS A 989 9.14 1.91 25.29
C LYS A 989 7.66 1.48 25.15
N TYR A 990 7.13 1.37 23.92
CA TYR A 990 5.69 1.17 23.64
C TYR A 990 5.14 -0.26 23.88
N GLY A 991 5.51 -0.89 25.00
CA GLY A 991 5.14 -2.26 25.34
C GLY A 991 3.63 -2.50 25.41
N LEU A 992 3.23 -3.76 25.15
CA LEU A 992 1.85 -4.24 25.31
C LEU A 992 1.52 -4.69 26.75
N SER A 993 2.47 -4.53 27.68
CA SER A 993 2.31 -4.85 29.10
C SER A 993 1.31 -3.93 29.80
N VAL A 994 0.60 -4.50 30.76
CA VAL A 994 -0.20 -3.81 31.78
C VAL A 994 0.56 -3.78 33.11
N GLU A 995 0.31 -2.77 33.95
CA GLU A 995 0.93 -2.69 35.27
C GLU A 995 0.34 -3.74 36.25
N PRO A 996 1.15 -4.34 37.15
CA PRO A 996 0.64 -5.07 38.30
C PRO A 996 -0.18 -4.13 39.20
N GLN A 997 -1.32 -4.59 39.72
CA GLN A 997 -2.15 -3.79 40.62
C GLN A 997 -1.46 -3.61 41.99
N HIS A 998 -1.00 -2.37 42.27
CA HIS A 998 -0.66 -1.97 43.64
C HIS A 998 -1.94 -1.58 44.40
N ILE A 999 -2.41 -2.48 45.27
CA ILE A 999 -3.48 -2.20 46.22
C ILE A 999 -2.90 -1.32 47.34
N SER A 1000 -3.22 -0.02 47.33
CA SER A 1000 -2.83 0.91 48.39
C SER A 1000 -3.92 0.95 49.47
N SER A 1001 -3.72 0.20 50.55
CA SER A 1001 -4.60 0.20 51.72
C SER A 1001 -4.38 1.45 52.58
N SER A 1002 -4.98 2.58 52.20
CA SER A 1002 -5.04 3.77 53.07
C SER A 1002 -6.13 3.59 54.12
N GLY A 1003 -5.79 2.95 55.24
CA GLY A 1003 -6.66 2.92 56.42
C GLY A 1003 -6.73 4.30 57.07
N SER A 1004 -7.94 4.73 57.45
CA SER A 1004 -8.16 5.86 58.35
C SER A 1004 -8.24 5.37 59.80
N ASN A 1005 -7.58 6.10 60.70
CA ASN A 1005 -8.01 6.20 62.10
C ASN A 1005 -9.19 7.18 62.20
#